data_AF-C3YBD8-F1
#
_entry.id   AF-C3YBD8-F1
#
_cell.length_a   1.000
_cell.length_b   1.000
_cell.length_c   1.000
_cell.angle_alpha   90.00
_cell.angle_beta   90.00
_cell.angle_gamma   90.00
#
_symmetry.space_group_name_H-M   'P 1'
#
loop_
_entity.id
_entity.type
_entity.pdbx_description
1 polymer ?
#
loop_
_entity_poly.entity_id
_entity_poly.type
_entity_poly.pdbx_seq_one_letter_code
_entity_poly.pdbx_strand_id
1 'polypeptide(L)'
;MGNVVSLVESSPLARDAAVAFGVQWALFPIAAYFQTEKFFDLAGGGTFALLSLLSLRWGGRYYQRQKIQTGMVCTWALRLSLFLFHRVLKAGSDSRFKHVKKNPKMFLLYWTIQGLWVFVTLLPTLLLNDEKSNPALGERDYAGWGLWALGMLVEIIADYQKSAFKNNPANKDKFIQSGLWSLSRHPNYLGEILLQTGLYISASSVFRGYQHLSAVSPVFVFLLLTRLSGIPILERQGMKRWGQNPAYLAYRRNTAVLIPYICKTFREVVTTNGDDRKMTKDPTKSDDGGASESQPLLSGKKVSTDHTPSSTCRLPIEPIPLFFLLAIGLQNPILKEFLYYKQCEKINITFVWDDNSSKCFLNMSDPGYLAQQTAQAGASQQLLYHNIALLSPVCFSAIFFGVWSDLSQRRKVAIVPPIFGMIIQAAVYLLLMGFEFSFEFVIIGVTFVGLLGYYYTPFVGIKAYLADVTPRSQLTFRLAVLSAFEGIGIGLGYVTSGLWIQWQKSFTTSMWIPLGLFIFMFLYVILLPESLPKSEKKLFSCSHFSAFGRACKSAKNSDINWGLLGCYYVAYISVHFADGAFSEIVNLYLMNSPFCWDPTKIGILLAAMYVGGHMISAVGIRVFGRVMDDLWIAQIGVLSDVLANTLMAVSAYLPHQDIIPFIVPCVRMFGRMQHCVISSGMSKLVSQDRQGSVFALLYCFEAINKLTQSLVFLPVYRATLHWFPGFGFLINPAINFIITVPVLGFVHYRTRNRSTRSQLTIN
;
A
#
# COMPACT_ATOMS: atom_id res chain seq x y z
N MET A 1 49.81 6.59 10.20
CA MET A 1 49.56 7.27 8.90
C MET A 1 49.66 6.34 7.70
N GLY A 2 50.62 5.40 7.63
CA GLY A 2 50.79 4.48 6.48
C GLY A 2 49.55 3.64 6.09
N ASN A 3 48.82 3.06 7.05
CA ASN A 3 47.63 2.23 6.76
C ASN A 3 46.40 3.02 6.26
N VAL A 4 46.32 4.33 6.55
CA VAL A 4 45.21 5.17 6.08
C VAL A 4 45.48 5.65 4.67
N VAL A 5 46.72 5.99 4.35
CA VAL A 5 47.14 6.37 2.99
C VAL A 5 46.98 5.18 2.03
N SER A 6 47.37 3.97 2.44
CA SER A 6 47.16 2.76 1.62
C SER A 6 45.68 2.38 1.45
N LEU A 7 44.82 2.65 2.44
CA LEU A 7 43.37 2.44 2.33
C LEU A 7 42.71 3.43 1.36
N VAL A 8 43.12 4.70 1.44
CA VAL A 8 42.68 5.74 0.49
C VAL A 8 43.18 5.39 -0.91
N GLU A 9 44.40 4.90 -1.07
CA GLU A 9 44.90 4.47 -2.38
C GLU A 9 44.24 3.18 -2.89
N SER A 10 43.71 2.29 -2.06
CA SER A 10 43.16 1.00 -2.53
C SER A 10 41.66 1.02 -2.88
N SER A 11 40.87 1.98 -2.36
CA SER A 11 39.42 2.04 -2.60
C SER A 11 39.00 3.33 -3.32
N PRO A 12 38.35 3.25 -4.49
CA PRO A 12 37.83 4.43 -5.22
C PRO A 12 36.94 5.32 -4.35
N LEU A 13 36.01 4.73 -3.60
CA LEU A 13 35.10 5.46 -2.71
C LEU A 13 35.82 6.14 -1.53
N ALA A 14 36.92 5.56 -1.04
CA ALA A 14 37.72 6.18 0.02
C ALA A 14 38.45 7.43 -0.49
N ARG A 15 38.94 7.41 -1.75
CA ARG A 15 39.49 8.61 -2.42
C ARG A 15 38.44 9.69 -2.57
N ASP A 16 37.24 9.32 -3.02
CA ASP A 16 36.15 10.26 -3.21
C ASP A 16 35.72 10.91 -1.89
N ALA A 17 35.60 10.12 -0.82
CA ALA A 17 35.32 10.62 0.51
C ALA A 17 36.42 11.58 0.99
N ALA A 18 37.70 11.21 0.82
CA ALA A 18 38.83 12.05 1.22
C ALA A 18 38.81 13.42 0.54
N VAL A 19 38.47 13.49 -0.76
CA VAL A 19 38.30 14.77 -1.47
C VAL A 19 37.09 15.53 -0.95
N ALA A 20 35.94 14.85 -0.78
CA ALA A 20 34.71 15.50 -0.31
C ALA A 20 34.89 16.19 1.05
N PHE A 21 35.55 15.52 2.00
CA PHE A 21 35.86 16.11 3.31
C PHE A 21 37.05 17.08 3.25
N GLY A 22 38.09 16.75 2.50
CA GLY A 22 39.31 17.55 2.39
C GLY A 22 39.06 18.95 1.87
N VAL A 23 38.21 19.11 0.86
CA VAL A 23 37.83 20.45 0.35
C VAL A 23 37.13 21.27 1.42
N GLN A 24 36.20 20.68 2.18
CA GLN A 24 35.47 21.40 3.23
C GLN A 24 36.39 21.79 4.38
N TRP A 25 37.30 20.89 4.79
CA TRP A 25 38.25 21.16 5.85
C TRP A 25 39.36 22.14 5.43
N ALA A 26 39.71 22.22 4.15
CA ALA A 26 40.65 23.21 3.64
C ALA A 26 40.04 24.62 3.59
N LEU A 27 38.74 24.73 3.28
CA LEU A 27 38.04 26.01 3.17
C LEU A 27 37.51 26.52 4.51
N PHE A 28 37.27 25.63 5.49
CA PHE A 28 36.82 26.00 6.82
C PHE A 28 37.73 27.03 7.54
N PRO A 29 39.07 26.88 7.60
CA PRO A 29 39.93 27.84 8.29
C PRO A 29 39.81 29.26 7.74
N ILE A 30 39.70 29.40 6.41
CA ILE A 30 39.49 30.68 5.74
C ILE A 30 38.13 31.26 6.16
N ALA A 31 37.07 30.45 6.14
CA ALA A 31 35.73 30.88 6.54
C ALA A 31 35.66 31.28 8.01
N ALA A 32 36.35 30.54 8.89
CA ALA A 32 36.40 30.76 10.32
C ALA A 32 37.21 32.01 10.68
N TYR A 33 38.32 32.26 9.98
CA TYR A 33 39.13 33.47 10.15
C TYR A 33 38.36 34.73 9.75
N PHE A 34 37.72 34.73 8.58
CA PHE A 34 36.94 35.86 8.10
C PHE A 34 35.51 35.92 8.65
N GLN A 35 35.11 34.95 9.49
CA GLN A 35 33.76 34.87 10.09
C GLN A 35 32.63 35.04 9.04
N THR A 36 32.82 34.40 7.88
CA THR A 36 31.98 34.59 6.70
C THR A 36 31.39 33.28 6.21
N GLU A 37 30.08 33.29 5.97
CA GLU A 37 29.33 32.18 5.38
C GLU A 37 29.14 32.33 3.86
N LYS A 38 29.62 33.44 3.27
CA LYS A 38 29.24 33.86 1.92
C LYS A 38 29.59 32.84 0.82
N PHE A 39 30.67 32.10 0.98
CA PHE A 39 31.11 31.09 0.01
C PHE A 39 30.79 29.64 0.44
N PHE A 40 30.06 29.43 1.55
CA PHE A 40 29.72 28.08 2.03
C PHE A 40 28.91 27.28 0.98
N ASP A 41 27.86 27.88 0.42
CA ASP A 41 27.03 27.23 -0.60
C ASP A 41 27.78 27.08 -1.95
N LEU A 42 28.74 27.97 -2.24
CA LEU A 42 29.60 27.90 -3.43
C LEU A 42 30.63 26.76 -3.30
N ALA A 43 31.24 26.62 -2.11
CA ALA A 43 32.14 25.52 -1.79
C ALA A 43 31.45 24.16 -1.93
N GLY A 44 30.23 24.03 -1.41
CA GLY A 44 29.43 22.81 -1.53
C GLY A 44 29.20 22.36 -2.98
N GLY A 45 28.61 23.20 -3.83
CA GLY A 45 28.40 22.82 -5.23
C GLY A 45 29.68 22.77 -6.06
N GLY A 46 30.71 23.54 -5.69
CA GLY A 46 32.06 23.36 -6.23
C GLY A 46 32.61 21.96 -5.94
N THR A 47 32.42 21.42 -4.73
CA THR A 47 32.78 20.05 -4.39
C THR A 47 31.94 19.04 -5.18
N PHE A 48 30.64 19.26 -5.38
CA PHE A 48 29.82 18.38 -6.23
C PHE A 48 30.39 18.27 -7.65
N ALA A 49 30.66 19.41 -8.29
CA ALA A 49 31.21 19.44 -9.64
C ALA A 49 32.62 18.81 -9.70
N LEU A 50 33.52 19.22 -8.80
CA LEU A 50 34.89 18.71 -8.74
C LEU A 50 34.91 17.19 -8.54
N LEU A 51 34.15 16.67 -7.57
CA LEU A 51 34.14 15.25 -7.25
C LEU A 51 33.57 14.40 -8.39
N SER A 52 32.53 14.88 -9.07
CA SER A 52 31.97 14.21 -10.24
C SER A 52 32.95 14.13 -11.41
N LEU A 53 33.76 15.17 -11.63
CA LEU A 53 34.79 15.20 -12.67
C LEU A 53 36.01 14.34 -12.31
N LEU A 54 36.46 14.38 -11.05
CA LEU A 54 37.59 13.57 -10.57
C LEU A 54 37.26 12.09 -10.58
N SER A 55 36.08 11.69 -10.10
CA SER A 55 35.64 10.29 -10.15
C SER A 55 35.56 9.76 -11.59
N LEU A 56 35.05 10.57 -12.54
CA LEU A 56 35.06 10.21 -13.97
C LEU A 56 36.49 10.04 -14.51
N ARG A 57 37.40 10.96 -14.15
CA ARG A 57 38.80 10.89 -14.57
C ARG A 57 39.51 9.67 -13.99
N TRP A 58 39.26 9.34 -12.72
CA TRP A 58 39.87 8.20 -12.04
C TRP A 58 39.31 6.85 -12.50
N GLY A 59 38.01 6.78 -12.83
CA GLY A 59 37.40 5.59 -13.42
C GLY A 59 37.98 5.25 -14.79
N GLY A 60 38.53 6.24 -15.51
CA GLY A 60 39.29 6.03 -16.75
C GLY A 60 38.45 5.54 -17.93
N ARG A 61 37.13 5.48 -17.78
CA ARG A 61 36.15 5.08 -18.80
C ARG A 61 35.19 6.24 -19.03
N TYR A 62 34.84 6.44 -20.30
CA TYR A 62 34.05 7.59 -20.74
C TYR A 62 32.86 7.12 -21.58
N TYR A 63 32.07 6.20 -21.03
CA TYR A 63 30.86 5.73 -21.69
C TYR A 63 29.78 6.82 -21.70
N GLN A 64 28.81 6.69 -22.60
CA GLN A 64 27.76 7.70 -22.80
C GLN A 64 26.98 7.99 -21.53
N ARG A 65 26.70 6.94 -20.74
CA ARG A 65 26.01 7.03 -19.45
C ARG A 65 26.77 7.88 -18.42
N GLN A 66 28.07 7.67 -18.29
CA GLN A 66 28.95 8.39 -17.38
C GLN A 66 29.08 9.88 -17.77
N LYS A 67 29.26 10.15 -19.07
CA LYS A 67 29.34 11.51 -19.62
C LYS A 67 28.05 12.29 -19.34
N ILE A 68 26.90 11.72 -19.68
CA ILE A 68 25.60 12.36 -19.47
C ILE A 68 25.34 12.59 -17.98
N GLN A 69 25.55 11.57 -17.15
CA GLN A 69 25.27 11.68 -15.71
C GLN A 69 26.20 12.66 -14.98
N THR A 70 27.48 12.67 -15.31
CA THR A 70 28.43 13.66 -14.79
C THR A 70 28.06 15.07 -15.27
N GLY A 71 27.70 15.24 -16.55
CA GLY A 71 27.25 16.51 -17.10
C GLY A 71 25.98 17.06 -16.43
N MET A 72 25.01 16.20 -16.12
CA MET A 72 23.80 16.55 -15.36
C MET A 72 24.17 17.06 -13.95
N VAL A 73 25.03 16.34 -13.23
CA VAL A 73 25.52 16.76 -11.90
C VAL A 73 26.21 18.12 -11.96
N CYS A 74 27.15 18.31 -12.91
CA CYS A 74 27.85 19.59 -13.07
C CYS A 74 26.89 20.74 -13.37
N THR A 75 25.92 20.52 -14.26
CA THR A 75 24.93 21.53 -14.66
C THR A 75 24.08 21.96 -13.47
N TRP A 76 23.57 20.99 -12.70
CA TRP A 76 22.79 21.28 -11.49
C TRP A 76 23.64 21.99 -10.43
N ALA A 77 24.84 21.49 -10.14
CA ALA A 77 25.72 22.06 -9.12
C ALA A 77 26.13 23.50 -9.44
N LEU A 78 26.52 23.79 -10.68
CA LEU A 78 26.84 25.14 -11.15
C LEU A 78 25.64 26.08 -11.00
N ARG A 79 24.48 25.67 -11.51
CA ARG A 79 23.25 26.47 -11.45
C ARG A 79 22.87 26.80 -10.02
N LEU A 80 22.81 25.78 -9.16
CA LEU A 80 22.35 25.94 -7.78
C LEU A 80 23.33 26.78 -6.96
N SER A 81 24.64 26.52 -7.06
CA SER A 81 25.64 27.30 -6.34
C SER A 81 25.70 28.76 -6.78
N LEU A 82 25.63 29.06 -8.09
CA LEU A 82 25.60 30.44 -8.57
C LEU A 82 24.35 31.18 -8.09
N PHE A 83 23.19 30.52 -8.14
CA PHE A 83 21.93 31.08 -7.64
C PHE A 83 21.98 31.37 -6.14
N LEU A 84 22.45 30.43 -5.33
CA LEU A 84 22.58 30.59 -3.87
C LEU A 84 23.62 31.66 -3.51
N PHE A 85 24.75 31.69 -4.20
CA PHE A 85 25.80 32.68 -4.00
C PHE A 85 25.31 34.10 -4.31
N HIS A 86 24.67 34.30 -5.46
CA HIS A 86 24.06 35.58 -5.82
C HIS A 86 23.04 36.04 -4.77
N ARG A 87 22.21 35.11 -4.26
CA ARG A 87 21.21 35.40 -3.23
C ARG A 87 21.84 35.85 -1.92
N VAL A 88 22.91 35.19 -1.47
CA VAL A 88 23.61 35.56 -0.22
C VAL A 88 24.28 36.92 -0.35
N LEU A 89 24.89 37.23 -1.51
CA LEU A 89 25.47 38.55 -1.78
C LEU A 89 24.40 39.65 -1.73
N LYS A 90 23.22 39.42 -2.33
CA LYS A 90 22.10 40.37 -2.31
C LYS A 90 21.49 40.55 -0.92
N ALA A 91 21.41 39.48 -0.12
CA ALA A 91 20.83 39.51 1.23
C ALA A 91 21.82 39.98 2.31
N GLY A 92 23.13 40.02 2.00
CA GLY A 92 24.21 40.45 2.89
C GLY A 92 24.65 39.40 3.93
N SER A 93 23.72 38.59 4.46
CA SER A 93 24.03 37.49 5.40
C SER A 93 22.98 36.38 5.35
N ASP A 94 23.38 35.16 5.74
CA ASP A 94 22.44 34.05 5.92
C ASP A 94 22.06 33.88 7.40
N SER A 95 20.76 33.98 7.68
CA SER A 95 20.18 33.79 9.01
C SER A 95 20.58 32.47 9.70
N ARG A 96 20.87 31.41 8.93
CA ARG A 96 21.27 30.08 9.43
C ARG A 96 22.60 30.13 10.17
N PHE A 97 23.52 31.01 9.76
CA PHE A 97 24.90 31.04 10.25
C PHE A 97 25.16 32.10 11.32
N LYS A 98 24.19 32.98 11.64
CA LYS A 98 24.37 34.13 12.56
C LYS A 98 24.97 33.75 13.92
N HIS A 99 24.51 32.65 14.51
CA HIS A 99 25.00 32.16 15.82
C HIS A 99 26.11 31.12 15.68
N VAL A 100 26.21 30.46 14.53
CA VAL A 100 27.12 29.33 14.29
C VAL A 100 28.54 29.83 14.03
N LYS A 101 28.70 30.91 13.26
CA LYS A 101 30.03 31.40 12.85
C LYS A 101 30.93 31.82 14.03
N LYS A 102 30.32 32.33 15.10
CA LYS A 102 31.00 32.75 16.33
C LYS A 102 31.53 31.58 17.17
N ASN A 103 31.09 30.35 16.91
CA ASN A 103 31.55 29.15 17.61
C ASN A 103 32.32 28.25 16.63
N PRO A 104 33.67 28.25 16.67
CA PRO A 104 34.51 27.50 15.72
C PRO A 104 34.20 26.00 15.67
N LYS A 105 33.85 25.37 16.79
CA LYS A 105 33.52 23.94 16.85
C LYS A 105 32.21 23.64 16.12
N MET A 106 31.18 24.44 16.38
CA MET A 106 29.90 24.32 15.67
C MET A 106 30.03 24.67 14.20
N PHE A 107 30.88 25.63 13.85
CA PHE A 107 31.10 25.97 12.46
C PHE A 107 31.82 24.84 11.70
N LEU A 108 32.87 24.24 12.28
CA LEU A 108 33.55 23.06 11.72
C LEU A 108 32.58 21.89 11.50
N LEU A 109 31.63 21.68 12.42
CA LEU A 109 30.61 20.64 12.27
C LEU A 109 29.73 20.87 11.03
N TYR A 110 29.36 22.12 10.73
CA TYR A 110 28.56 22.44 9.53
C TYR A 110 29.34 22.12 8.25
N TRP A 111 30.63 22.49 8.19
CA TRP A 111 31.51 22.15 7.05
C TRP A 111 31.70 20.64 6.89
N THR A 112 31.83 19.92 8.01
CA THR A 112 31.95 18.45 7.99
C THR A 112 30.65 17.78 7.51
N ILE A 113 29.49 18.24 7.98
CA ILE A 113 28.18 17.75 7.54
C ILE A 113 27.97 18.04 6.05
N GLN A 114 28.46 19.17 5.54
CA GLN A 114 28.40 19.47 4.10
C GLN A 114 29.22 18.48 3.27
N GLY A 115 30.42 18.09 3.72
CA GLY A 115 31.23 17.06 3.07
C GLY A 115 30.52 15.70 3.03
N LEU A 116 29.93 15.30 4.17
CA LEU A 116 29.13 14.07 4.26
C LEU A 116 27.91 14.13 3.33
N TRP A 117 27.21 15.26 3.29
CA TRP A 117 26.08 15.48 2.38
C TRP A 117 26.50 15.25 0.94
N VAL A 118 27.56 15.93 0.49
CA VAL A 118 28.06 15.85 -0.90
C VAL A 118 28.38 14.40 -1.26
N PHE A 119 29.13 13.72 -0.38
CA PHE A 119 29.54 12.33 -0.60
C PHE A 119 28.34 11.39 -0.72
N VAL A 120 27.42 11.41 0.26
CA VAL A 120 26.25 10.51 0.27
C VAL A 120 25.34 10.78 -0.92
N THR A 121 25.14 12.05 -1.29
CA THR A 121 24.27 12.43 -2.41
C THR A 121 24.85 11.96 -3.74
N LEU A 122 26.16 12.02 -3.92
CA LEU A 122 26.83 11.62 -5.16
C LEU A 122 27.05 10.13 -5.34
N LEU A 123 26.80 9.28 -4.32
CA LEU A 123 27.08 7.84 -4.39
C LEU A 123 26.65 7.16 -5.71
N PRO A 124 25.45 7.40 -6.27
CA PRO A 124 25.07 6.79 -7.55
C PRO A 124 25.98 7.20 -8.72
N THR A 125 26.42 8.46 -8.77
CA THR A 125 27.31 8.96 -9.82
C THR A 125 28.75 8.48 -9.60
N LEU A 126 29.23 8.43 -8.36
CA LEU A 126 30.58 7.94 -8.05
C LEU A 126 30.73 6.46 -8.45
N LEU A 127 29.77 5.62 -8.06
CA LEU A 127 29.77 4.21 -8.43
C LEU A 127 29.61 3.99 -9.94
N LEU A 128 28.79 4.82 -10.59
CA LEU A 128 28.65 4.76 -12.05
C LEU A 128 29.95 5.11 -12.77
N ASN A 129 30.70 6.09 -12.26
CA ASN A 129 31.96 6.50 -12.87
C ASN A 129 33.06 5.44 -12.72
N ASP A 130 32.96 4.55 -11.73
CA ASP A 130 33.84 3.38 -11.55
C ASP A 130 33.39 2.13 -12.37
N GLU A 131 32.17 2.15 -12.91
CA GLU A 131 31.61 1.01 -13.63
C GLU A 131 32.34 0.71 -14.95
N LYS A 132 32.65 -0.56 -15.18
CA LYS A 132 33.42 -1.04 -16.34
C LYS A 132 32.52 -1.57 -17.45
N SER A 133 31.31 -2.02 -17.11
CA SER A 133 30.33 -2.55 -18.06
C SER A 133 29.67 -1.46 -18.89
N ASN A 134 29.53 -1.68 -20.20
CA ASN A 134 28.87 -0.76 -21.12
C ASN A 134 27.81 -1.49 -21.97
N PRO A 135 26.71 -1.98 -21.36
CA PRO A 135 25.57 -2.47 -22.12
C PRO A 135 24.90 -1.31 -22.89
N ALA A 136 24.13 -1.65 -23.92
CA ALA A 136 23.34 -0.68 -24.67
C ALA A 136 22.41 0.12 -23.72
N LEU A 137 22.15 1.38 -24.08
CA LEU A 137 21.24 2.23 -23.33
C LEU A 137 19.84 1.62 -23.34
N GLY A 138 19.27 1.44 -22.15
CA GLY A 138 17.95 0.83 -21.98
C GLY A 138 16.91 1.83 -21.51
N GLU A 139 15.66 1.38 -21.38
CA GLU A 139 14.54 2.23 -20.94
C GLU A 139 14.79 2.90 -19.58
N ARG A 140 15.50 2.23 -18.67
CA ARG A 140 15.87 2.76 -17.35
C ARG A 140 16.79 3.98 -17.42
N ASP A 141 17.69 4.04 -18.40
CA ASP A 141 18.55 5.21 -18.65
C ASP A 141 17.71 6.44 -18.95
N TYR A 142 16.85 6.32 -19.96
CA TYR A 142 15.99 7.40 -20.44
C TYR A 142 14.97 7.81 -19.38
N ALA A 143 14.40 6.86 -18.63
CA ALA A 143 13.51 7.15 -17.52
C ALA A 143 14.21 7.97 -16.42
N GLY A 144 15.44 7.58 -16.02
CA GLY A 144 16.22 8.31 -15.03
C GLY A 144 16.59 9.72 -15.49
N TRP A 145 17.06 9.87 -16.72
CA TRP A 145 17.41 11.18 -17.30
C TRP A 145 16.19 12.08 -17.50
N GLY A 146 15.07 11.50 -17.93
CA GLY A 146 13.80 12.21 -18.05
C GLY A 146 13.29 12.71 -16.69
N LEU A 147 13.37 11.87 -15.66
CA LEU A 147 13.02 12.26 -14.29
C LEU A 147 13.93 13.37 -13.76
N TRP A 148 15.23 13.30 -14.08
CA TRP A 148 16.19 14.36 -13.75
C TRP A 148 15.85 15.68 -14.43
N ALA A 149 15.57 15.65 -15.74
CA ALA A 149 15.20 16.84 -16.50
C ALA A 149 13.90 17.47 -15.97
N LEU A 150 12.90 16.66 -15.62
CA LEU A 150 11.67 17.14 -14.99
C LEU A 150 11.96 17.81 -13.65
N GLY A 151 12.78 17.19 -12.80
CA GLY A 151 13.19 17.77 -11.52
C GLY A 151 13.90 19.11 -11.68
N MET A 152 14.80 19.21 -12.67
CA MET A 152 15.53 20.45 -12.99
C MET A 152 14.57 21.56 -13.43
N LEU A 153 13.61 21.26 -14.29
CA LEU A 153 12.60 22.22 -14.74
C LEU A 153 11.74 22.72 -13.58
N VAL A 154 11.24 21.81 -12.74
CA VAL A 154 10.42 22.15 -11.57
C VAL A 154 11.21 23.05 -10.61
N GLU A 155 12.47 22.74 -10.33
CA GLU A 155 13.34 23.53 -9.46
C GLU A 155 13.60 24.92 -10.03
N ILE A 156 13.97 25.03 -11.32
CA ILE A 156 14.22 26.30 -12.00
C ILE A 156 12.98 27.20 -11.96
N ILE A 157 11.82 26.66 -12.35
CA ILE A 157 10.57 27.43 -12.41
C ILE A 157 10.15 27.87 -11.01
N ALA A 158 10.27 26.98 -10.00
CA ALA A 158 9.92 27.30 -8.62
C ALA A 158 10.77 28.44 -8.06
N ASP A 159 12.09 28.40 -8.26
CA ASP A 159 13.02 29.42 -7.79
C ASP A 159 12.84 30.75 -8.52
N TYR A 160 12.60 30.71 -9.84
CA TYR A 160 12.31 31.90 -10.62
C TYR A 160 11.04 32.58 -10.13
N GLN A 161 9.94 31.83 -10.00
CA GLN A 161 8.65 32.34 -9.50
C GLN A 161 8.81 32.97 -8.11
N LYS A 162 9.53 32.32 -7.20
CA LYS A 162 9.78 32.83 -5.84
C LYS A 162 10.64 34.09 -5.85
N SER A 163 11.66 34.14 -6.71
CA SER A 163 12.56 35.29 -6.80
C SER A 163 11.87 36.50 -7.42
N ALA A 164 11.10 36.30 -8.50
CA ALA A 164 10.28 37.32 -9.12
C ALA A 164 9.25 37.89 -8.13
N PHE A 165 8.57 37.02 -7.38
CA PHE A 165 7.62 37.44 -6.35
C PHE A 165 8.26 38.31 -5.27
N LYS A 166 9.44 37.92 -4.77
CA LYS A 166 10.18 38.67 -3.73
C LYS A 166 10.79 39.98 -4.21
N ASN A 167 11.16 40.08 -5.48
CA ASN A 167 11.76 41.29 -6.04
C ASN A 167 10.73 42.41 -6.27
N ASN A 168 9.43 42.09 -6.26
CA ASN A 168 8.37 43.10 -6.34
C ASN A 168 8.14 43.76 -4.96
N PRO A 169 8.36 45.08 -4.80
CA PRO A 169 8.13 45.78 -3.54
C PRO A 169 6.70 45.66 -2.99
N ALA A 170 5.69 45.52 -3.86
CA ALA A 170 4.29 45.37 -3.47
C ALA A 170 3.99 44.03 -2.74
N ASN A 171 4.93 43.09 -2.79
CA ASN A 171 4.84 41.78 -2.14
C ASN A 171 5.64 41.69 -0.85
N LYS A 172 6.16 42.82 -0.34
CA LYS A 172 6.82 42.88 0.96
C LYS A 172 5.87 42.31 2.04
N ASP A 173 6.40 41.39 2.85
CA ASP A 173 5.68 40.66 3.90
C ASP A 173 4.48 39.80 3.44
N LYS A 174 4.31 39.57 2.14
CA LYS A 174 3.35 38.60 1.58
C LYS A 174 4.02 37.25 1.30
N PHE A 175 3.20 36.22 1.10
CA PHE A 175 3.63 34.88 0.72
C PHE A 175 3.17 34.56 -0.71
N ILE A 176 3.98 33.78 -1.44
CA ILE A 176 3.67 33.36 -2.81
C ILE A 176 2.61 32.25 -2.79
N GLN A 177 1.63 32.36 -3.69
CA GLN A 177 0.54 31.38 -3.84
C GLN A 177 0.18 31.11 -5.31
N SER A 178 0.99 31.59 -6.26
CA SER A 178 0.77 31.51 -7.70
C SER A 178 1.75 30.55 -8.37
N GLY A 179 1.42 30.04 -9.57
CA GLY A 179 2.27 29.13 -10.32
C GLY A 179 2.44 27.77 -9.64
N LEU A 180 3.65 27.22 -9.62
CA LEU A 180 3.94 25.93 -8.96
C LEU A 180 3.68 25.98 -7.45
N TRP A 181 3.84 27.18 -6.86
CA TRP A 181 3.57 27.40 -5.44
C TRP A 181 2.07 27.29 -5.10
N SER A 182 1.17 27.34 -6.08
CA SER A 182 -0.27 27.08 -5.87
C SER A 182 -0.63 25.58 -5.81
N LEU A 183 0.27 24.73 -6.31
CA LEU A 183 0.09 23.27 -6.39
C LEU A 183 0.85 22.55 -5.27
N SER A 184 2.06 23.02 -4.98
CA SER A 184 2.95 22.53 -3.94
C SER A 184 3.50 23.70 -3.14
N ARG A 185 3.60 23.55 -1.82
CA ARG A 185 4.20 24.58 -0.94
C ARG A 185 5.71 24.59 -1.01
N HIS A 186 6.35 23.51 -1.46
CA HIS A 186 7.80 23.39 -1.59
C HIS A 186 8.18 22.72 -2.92
N PRO A 187 7.81 23.30 -4.07
CA PRO A 187 8.04 22.69 -5.39
C PRO A 187 9.54 22.59 -5.73
N ASN A 188 10.37 23.50 -5.22
CA ASN A 188 11.82 23.45 -5.39
C ASN A 188 12.44 22.19 -4.73
N TYR A 189 11.97 21.79 -3.55
CA TYR A 189 12.42 20.54 -2.90
C TYR A 189 11.85 19.30 -3.57
N LEU A 190 10.64 19.37 -4.16
CA LEU A 190 10.15 18.30 -5.02
C LEU A 190 11.08 18.10 -6.22
N GLY A 191 11.48 19.19 -6.88
CA GLY A 191 12.49 19.17 -7.93
C GLY A 191 13.77 18.48 -7.46
N GLU A 192 14.31 18.90 -6.30
CA GLU A 192 15.52 18.33 -5.70
C GLU A 192 15.44 16.80 -5.53
N ILE A 193 14.31 16.30 -5.02
CA ILE A 193 14.08 14.86 -4.82
C ILE A 193 14.00 14.11 -6.17
N LEU A 194 13.33 14.69 -7.17
CA LEU A 194 13.18 14.09 -8.50
C LEU A 194 14.54 13.96 -9.20
N LEU A 195 15.42 14.96 -9.12
CA LEU A 195 16.74 14.86 -9.78
C LEU A 195 17.59 13.76 -9.17
N GLN A 196 17.66 13.71 -7.84
CA GLN A 196 18.49 12.72 -7.14
C GLN A 196 17.96 11.30 -7.33
N THR A 197 16.64 11.14 -7.42
CA THR A 197 16.01 9.87 -7.79
C THR A 197 16.32 9.49 -9.23
N GLY A 198 16.28 10.45 -10.16
CA GLY A 198 16.64 10.25 -11.57
C GLY A 198 18.07 9.75 -11.76
N LEU A 199 19.05 10.35 -11.06
CA LEU A 199 20.46 9.93 -11.10
C LEU A 199 20.66 8.50 -10.61
N TYR A 200 19.92 8.07 -9.59
CA TYR A 200 19.97 6.68 -9.13
C TYR A 200 19.35 5.74 -10.16
N ILE A 201 18.17 6.05 -10.71
CA ILE A 201 17.48 5.20 -11.67
C ILE A 201 18.36 4.96 -12.91
N SER A 202 18.98 6.00 -13.48
CA SER A 202 19.85 5.85 -14.66
C SER A 202 21.13 5.07 -14.36
N ALA A 203 21.73 5.29 -13.18
CA ALA A 203 22.92 4.55 -12.77
C ALA A 203 22.61 3.07 -12.49
N SER A 204 21.43 2.78 -11.94
CA SER A 204 21.01 1.43 -11.54
C SER A 204 20.91 0.42 -12.69
N SER A 205 20.85 0.89 -13.94
CA SER A 205 20.79 0.01 -15.11
C SER A 205 22.08 -0.75 -15.41
N VAL A 206 23.21 -0.33 -14.83
CA VAL A 206 24.49 -1.07 -14.92
C VAL A 206 24.97 -1.62 -13.59
N PHE A 207 24.26 -1.32 -12.51
CA PHE A 207 24.65 -1.75 -11.17
C PHE A 207 24.41 -3.25 -10.94
N ARG A 208 25.30 -3.83 -10.14
CA ARG A 208 25.26 -5.22 -9.69
C ARG A 208 25.52 -5.30 -8.19
N GLY A 209 24.81 -6.20 -7.49
CA GLY A 209 25.04 -6.50 -6.08
C GLY A 209 25.01 -5.26 -5.18
N TYR A 210 26.12 -4.98 -4.49
CA TYR A 210 26.23 -3.91 -3.50
C TYR A 210 26.07 -2.50 -4.07
N GLN A 211 26.27 -2.27 -5.37
CA GLN A 211 26.15 -0.94 -5.98
C GLN A 211 24.72 -0.37 -5.85
N HIS A 212 23.71 -1.24 -5.74
CA HIS A 212 22.32 -0.83 -5.49
C HIS A 212 22.11 -0.18 -4.12
N LEU A 213 23.03 -0.35 -3.16
CA LEU A 213 23.00 0.36 -1.87
C LEU A 213 23.11 1.87 -2.01
N SER A 214 23.57 2.38 -3.17
CA SER A 214 23.51 3.81 -3.49
C SER A 214 22.10 4.39 -3.55
N ALA A 215 21.05 3.56 -3.49
CA ALA A 215 19.66 3.98 -3.23
C ALA A 215 19.52 4.77 -1.92
N VAL A 216 20.48 4.62 -0.99
CA VAL A 216 20.59 5.46 0.20
C VAL A 216 20.67 6.94 -0.15
N SER A 217 21.23 7.32 -1.31
CA SER A 217 21.31 8.73 -1.74
C SER A 217 19.93 9.41 -1.89
N PRO A 218 19.02 8.96 -2.78
CA PRO A 218 17.71 9.60 -2.91
C PRO A 218 16.86 9.48 -1.64
N VAL A 219 16.99 8.39 -0.87
CA VAL A 219 16.32 8.23 0.43
C VAL A 219 16.85 9.25 1.45
N PHE A 220 18.16 9.45 1.50
CA PHE A 220 18.82 10.43 2.36
C PHE A 220 18.34 11.83 2.02
N VAL A 221 18.37 12.24 0.75
CA VAL A 221 17.90 13.56 0.31
C VAL A 221 16.42 13.75 0.65
N PHE A 222 15.58 12.76 0.40
CA PHE A 222 14.15 12.81 0.73
C PHE A 222 13.93 13.01 2.24
N LEU A 223 14.55 12.19 3.09
CA LEU A 223 14.41 12.30 4.54
C LEU A 223 14.98 13.61 5.08
N LEU A 224 16.11 14.04 4.53
CA LEU A 224 16.77 15.27 4.90
C LEU A 224 15.85 16.47 4.62
N LEU A 225 15.31 16.60 3.41
CA LEU A 225 14.45 17.74 3.04
C LEU A 225 13.05 17.71 3.65
N THR A 226 12.52 16.52 3.98
CA THR A 226 11.16 16.39 4.51
C THR A 226 11.08 16.33 6.03
N ARG A 227 12.13 15.84 6.73
CA ARG A 227 12.09 15.57 8.17
C ARG A 227 13.10 16.35 8.99
N LEU A 228 14.32 16.53 8.50
CA LEU A 228 15.42 17.09 9.28
C LEU A 228 15.63 18.57 8.97
N SER A 229 15.87 18.87 7.70
CA SER A 229 16.14 20.20 7.13
C SER A 229 15.10 20.54 6.07
N GLY A 230 15.20 21.72 5.45
CA GLY A 230 14.28 22.14 4.39
C GLY A 230 12.88 22.46 4.90
N ILE A 231 11.91 21.58 4.61
CA ILE A 231 10.47 21.83 4.79
C ILE A 231 10.09 22.16 6.22
N PRO A 232 10.48 21.39 7.26
CA PRO A 232 10.05 21.66 8.64
C PRO A 232 10.54 23.03 9.14
N ILE A 233 11.75 23.43 8.75
CA ILE A 233 12.35 24.71 9.13
C ILE A 233 11.60 25.86 8.44
N LEU A 234 11.34 25.75 7.13
CA LEU A 234 10.63 26.78 6.38
C LEU A 234 9.17 26.91 6.83
N GLU A 235 8.48 25.80 7.12
CA GLU A 235 7.11 25.82 7.64
C GLU A 235 7.04 26.50 9.01
N ARG A 236 7.99 26.21 9.91
CA ARG A 236 8.09 26.89 11.21
C ARG A 236 8.36 28.39 11.04
N GLN A 237 9.26 28.78 10.14
CA GLN A 237 9.53 30.20 9.86
C GLN A 237 8.33 30.91 9.26
N GLY A 238 7.62 30.27 8.32
CA GLY A 238 6.39 30.80 7.75
C GLY A 238 5.29 30.95 8.79
N MET A 239 5.16 30.01 9.72
CA MET A 239 4.23 30.14 10.86
C MET A 239 4.60 31.27 11.81
N LYS A 240 5.90 31.51 12.05
CA LYS A 240 6.33 32.66 12.86
C LYS A 240 6.01 34.00 12.20
N ARG A 241 6.06 34.08 10.85
CA ARG A 241 5.82 35.32 10.10
C ARG A 241 4.35 35.58 9.80
N TRP A 242 3.61 34.54 9.41
CA TRP A 242 2.26 34.66 8.85
C TRP A 242 1.22 33.80 9.57
N GLY A 243 1.56 33.18 10.70
CA GLY A 243 0.66 32.27 11.42
C GLY A 243 -0.64 32.90 11.93
N GLN A 244 -0.68 34.24 12.06
CA GLN A 244 -1.88 35.00 12.42
C GLN A 244 -2.70 35.46 11.19
N ASN A 245 -2.18 35.30 9.96
CA ASN A 245 -2.86 35.73 8.75
C ASN A 245 -3.83 34.64 8.25
N PRO A 246 -5.16 34.88 8.21
CA PRO A 246 -6.14 33.89 7.77
C PRO A 246 -5.90 33.38 6.33
N ALA A 247 -5.42 34.25 5.43
CA ALA A 247 -5.12 33.87 4.04
C ALA A 247 -3.94 32.89 3.96
N TYR A 248 -2.93 33.05 4.82
CA TYR A 248 -1.80 32.12 4.89
C TYR A 248 -2.23 30.76 5.44
N LEU A 249 -3.09 30.75 6.45
CA LEU A 249 -3.66 29.51 6.98
C LEU A 249 -4.52 28.79 5.93
N ALA A 250 -5.31 29.53 5.15
CA ALA A 250 -6.07 28.99 4.03
C ALA A 250 -5.15 28.42 2.93
N TYR A 251 -4.09 29.14 2.56
CA TYR A 251 -3.08 28.66 1.60
C TYR A 251 -2.42 27.36 2.06
N ARG A 252 -1.99 27.28 3.34
CA ARG A 252 -1.40 26.05 3.91
C ARG A 252 -2.35 24.87 3.94
N ARG A 253 -3.64 25.15 4.06
CA ARG A 253 -4.71 24.16 4.11
C ARG A 253 -5.09 23.62 2.73
N ASN A 254 -5.04 24.49 1.73
CA ASN A 254 -5.49 24.18 0.37
C ASN A 254 -4.36 23.76 -0.58
N THR A 255 -3.09 23.92 -0.17
CA THR A 255 -1.91 23.64 -1.00
C THR A 255 -1.09 22.49 -0.41
N ALA A 256 -0.78 21.49 -1.25
CA ALA A 256 -0.05 20.31 -0.82
C ALA A 256 1.36 20.68 -0.33
N VAL A 257 1.93 19.92 0.60
CA VAL A 257 3.30 20.20 1.09
C VAL A 257 4.33 19.97 -0.01
N LEU A 258 4.23 18.85 -0.73
CA LEU A 258 5.23 18.42 -1.71
C LEU A 258 4.57 17.97 -3.03
N ILE A 259 3.77 16.91 -3.02
CA ILE A 259 3.13 16.33 -4.22
C ILE A 259 1.73 16.94 -4.40
N PRO A 260 1.42 17.56 -5.56
CA PRO A 260 0.12 18.19 -5.83
C PRO A 260 -1.08 17.25 -5.64
N TYR A 261 -2.19 17.78 -5.12
CA TYR A 261 -3.43 17.02 -5.01
C TYR A 261 -4.03 16.75 -6.40
N ILE A 262 -4.24 15.48 -6.76
CA ILE A 262 -4.97 15.09 -7.99
C ILE A 262 -6.49 15.42 -7.88
N CYS A 263 -6.99 15.79 -6.68
CA CYS A 263 -8.42 15.92 -6.35
C CYS A 263 -9.03 17.34 -6.46
N LYS A 264 -8.56 18.24 -7.34
CA LYS A 264 -9.16 19.60 -7.41
C LYS A 264 -10.51 19.68 -8.15
N THR A 265 -10.96 18.64 -8.85
CA THR A 265 -12.09 18.74 -9.80
C THR A 265 -13.50 18.68 -9.16
N PHE A 266 -13.66 18.44 -7.86
CA PHE A 266 -15.01 18.11 -7.31
C PHE A 266 -15.66 19.16 -6.40
N ARG A 267 -15.12 20.39 -6.27
CA ARG A 267 -15.61 21.35 -5.27
C ARG A 267 -16.49 22.50 -5.79
N GLU A 268 -16.54 22.76 -7.10
CA GLU A 268 -17.28 23.93 -7.62
C GLU A 268 -18.80 23.71 -7.84
N VAL A 269 -19.31 22.47 -7.74
CA VAL A 269 -20.73 22.19 -8.04
C VAL A 269 -21.69 22.44 -6.86
N VAL A 270 -21.20 22.67 -5.63
CA VAL A 270 -22.06 22.68 -4.43
C VAL A 270 -22.35 24.10 -3.89
N THR A 271 -21.66 25.14 -4.35
CA THR A 271 -21.84 26.50 -3.79
C THR A 271 -22.89 27.36 -4.50
N THR A 272 -23.62 26.86 -5.50
CA THR A 272 -24.63 27.66 -6.23
C THR A 272 -26.08 27.38 -5.83
N ASN A 273 -26.37 26.39 -4.98
CA ASN A 273 -27.76 26.05 -4.62
C ASN A 273 -27.92 25.84 -3.11
N GLY A 274 -28.04 26.92 -2.33
CA GLY A 274 -28.42 26.78 -0.93
C GLY A 274 -28.15 27.96 -0.01
N ASP A 275 -28.48 29.18 -0.42
CA ASP A 275 -28.66 30.30 0.52
C ASP A 275 -29.76 31.20 -0.02
N ASP A 276 -31.02 30.84 0.32
CA ASP A 276 -32.14 31.78 0.32
C ASP A 276 -33.35 31.14 1.03
N ARG A 277 -33.39 31.24 2.36
CA ARG A 277 -34.65 31.30 3.13
C ARG A 277 -34.46 31.88 4.53
N LYS A 278 -34.58 33.21 4.56
CA LYS A 278 -35.18 34.11 5.57
C LYS A 278 -35.15 33.69 7.05
N MET A 279 -34.47 34.55 7.82
CA MET A 279 -34.76 34.89 9.21
C MET A 279 -36.20 35.41 9.37
N THR A 280 -36.91 34.91 10.38
CA THR A 280 -37.92 35.67 11.13
C THR A 280 -37.80 35.32 12.62
N LYS A 281 -37.54 36.34 13.43
CA LYS A 281 -37.61 36.31 14.90
C LYS A 281 -39.08 36.33 15.33
N ASP A 282 -39.40 35.63 16.42
CA ASP A 282 -40.48 36.07 17.31
C ASP A 282 -40.14 35.69 18.78
N PRO A 283 -40.24 36.60 19.75
CA PRO A 283 -39.98 36.33 21.16
C PRO A 283 -41.30 36.21 21.92
N THR A 284 -41.49 35.20 22.78
CA THR A 284 -42.34 35.31 23.98
C THR A 284 -42.36 34.02 24.84
N LYS A 285 -42.37 34.27 26.15
CA LYS A 285 -42.88 33.48 27.28
C LYS A 285 -41.90 32.75 28.21
N SER A 286 -42.07 33.20 29.46
CA SER A 286 -41.53 32.93 30.79
C SER A 286 -41.96 31.59 31.41
N ASP A 287 -41.09 31.11 32.30
CA ASP A 287 -41.26 30.48 33.62
C ASP A 287 -42.54 29.69 33.96
N ASP A 288 -42.37 28.43 34.40
CA ASP A 288 -42.78 27.97 35.75
C ASP A 288 -42.19 26.59 36.09
N GLY A 289 -41.84 26.40 37.37
CA GLY A 289 -41.18 25.21 37.91
C GLY A 289 -42.11 24.22 38.63
N GLY A 290 -41.57 23.03 38.96
CA GLY A 290 -42.23 22.03 39.82
C GLY A 290 -41.52 20.67 39.80
N ALA A 291 -41.15 20.15 40.98
CA ALA A 291 -40.14 19.14 41.25
C ALA A 291 -40.64 17.67 41.36
N SER A 292 -39.67 16.72 41.35
CA SER A 292 -39.57 15.44 42.13
C SER A 292 -39.07 14.28 41.23
N GLU A 293 -37.75 14.02 41.21
CA GLU A 293 -36.98 13.00 41.97
C GLU A 293 -36.95 11.60 41.36
N SER A 294 -35.77 11.23 40.83
CA SER A 294 -34.99 10.07 41.30
C SER A 294 -33.61 10.06 40.62
N GLN A 295 -32.58 10.48 41.35
CA GLN A 295 -31.17 10.23 41.00
C GLN A 295 -30.79 8.77 41.29
N PRO A 296 -29.77 8.24 40.60
CA PRO A 296 -28.56 7.90 41.33
C PRO A 296 -27.29 8.57 40.77
N LEU A 297 -26.41 8.87 41.72
CA LEU A 297 -25.13 9.55 41.62
C LEU A 297 -24.15 8.89 40.65
N LEU A 298 -23.59 9.71 39.75
CA LEU A 298 -22.16 10.05 39.75
C LEU A 298 -21.92 11.27 38.84
N SER A 299 -21.87 12.43 39.50
CA SER A 299 -21.12 13.64 39.12
C SER A 299 -19.76 13.25 38.48
N GLY A 300 -19.22 13.90 37.46
CA GLY A 300 -19.55 15.15 36.82
C GLY A 300 -18.36 15.53 35.93
N LYS A 301 -18.62 15.67 34.63
CA LYS A 301 -17.94 16.59 33.70
C LYS A 301 -18.71 16.54 32.38
N LYS A 302 -19.68 17.45 32.24
CA LYS A 302 -20.19 17.85 30.92
C LYS A 302 -19.00 18.42 30.15
N VAL A 303 -18.38 17.60 29.31
CA VAL A 303 -17.53 18.12 28.23
C VAL A 303 -18.50 18.63 27.17
N SER A 304 -18.48 19.93 26.95
CA SER A 304 -19.17 20.59 25.85
C SER A 304 -18.76 19.94 24.52
N THR A 305 -19.67 19.18 23.93
CA THR A 305 -19.50 18.57 22.61
C THR A 305 -19.92 19.54 21.51
N ASP A 306 -19.31 20.72 21.48
CA ASP A 306 -19.20 21.52 20.25
C ASP A 306 -17.82 21.27 19.64
N HIS A 307 -17.66 20.07 19.09
CA HIS A 307 -16.51 19.75 18.25
C HIS A 307 -16.86 20.06 16.80
N THR A 308 -16.64 21.32 16.39
CA THR A 308 -16.42 21.63 14.98
C THR A 308 -15.35 20.69 14.42
N PRO A 309 -15.61 19.93 13.34
CA PRO A 309 -14.64 18.96 12.84
C PRO A 309 -13.37 19.67 12.39
N SER A 310 -12.25 19.32 13.03
CA SER A 310 -10.92 19.80 12.70
C SER A 310 -10.58 19.42 11.26
N SER A 311 -10.72 20.39 10.38
CA SER A 311 -10.86 20.18 8.95
C SER A 311 -9.50 20.32 8.25
N THR A 312 -8.57 19.50 8.73
CA THR A 312 -7.28 19.22 8.07
C THR A 312 -7.54 18.25 6.92
N CYS A 313 -7.05 18.58 5.72
CA CYS A 313 -7.15 17.69 4.56
C CYS A 313 -6.28 16.45 4.82
N ARG A 314 -6.91 15.35 5.23
CA ARG A 314 -6.25 14.07 5.51
C ARG A 314 -5.87 13.43 4.16
N LEU A 315 -4.69 12.80 4.07
CA LEU A 315 -4.37 11.96 2.92
C LEU A 315 -5.47 10.90 2.76
N PRO A 316 -5.94 10.63 1.52
CA PRO A 316 -6.97 9.63 1.30
C PRO A 316 -6.44 8.25 1.68
N ILE A 317 -7.26 7.45 2.35
CA ILE A 317 -6.88 6.09 2.74
C ILE A 317 -7.20 5.09 1.61
N GLU A 318 -8.05 5.49 0.67
CA GLU A 318 -8.56 4.68 -0.44
C GLU A 318 -7.49 4.11 -1.39
N PRO A 319 -6.36 4.80 -1.68
CA PRO A 319 -5.29 4.21 -2.48
C PRO A 319 -4.59 3.01 -1.79
N ILE A 320 -4.74 2.85 -0.47
CA ILE A 320 -4.03 1.81 0.28
C ILE A 320 -4.48 0.40 -0.16
N PRO A 321 -5.78 0.05 -0.13
CA PRO A 321 -6.25 -1.21 -0.69
C PRO A 321 -5.86 -1.46 -2.15
N LEU A 322 -5.88 -0.41 -3.00
CA LEU A 322 -5.56 -0.54 -4.41
C LEU A 322 -4.15 -1.10 -4.61
N PHE A 323 -3.14 -0.42 -4.07
CA PHE A 323 -1.74 -0.82 -4.26
C PHE A 323 -1.38 -2.07 -3.45
N PHE A 324 -2.00 -2.26 -2.28
CA PHE A 324 -1.83 -3.48 -1.49
C PHE A 324 -2.33 -4.71 -2.25
N LEU A 325 -3.54 -4.64 -2.80
CA LEU A 325 -4.12 -5.75 -3.56
C LEU A 325 -3.54 -5.91 -4.95
N LEU A 326 -3.02 -4.83 -5.55
CA LEU A 326 -2.17 -4.93 -6.73
C LEU A 326 -0.97 -5.83 -6.42
N ALA A 327 -0.18 -5.51 -5.39
CA ALA A 327 1.00 -6.30 -5.02
C ALA A 327 0.65 -7.77 -4.69
N ILE A 328 -0.44 -8.01 -3.96
CA ILE A 328 -0.95 -9.37 -3.68
C ILE A 328 -1.38 -10.11 -4.95
N GLY A 329 -2.09 -9.42 -5.85
CA GLY A 329 -2.54 -9.96 -7.13
C GLY A 329 -1.37 -10.38 -8.01
N LEU A 330 -0.23 -9.67 -7.95
CA LEU A 330 1.00 -10.12 -8.59
C LEU A 330 1.60 -11.35 -7.88
N GLN A 331 1.70 -11.30 -6.56
CA GLN A 331 2.46 -12.28 -5.78
C GLN A 331 1.81 -13.68 -5.75
N ASN A 332 0.48 -13.75 -5.68
CA ASN A 332 -0.25 -15.01 -5.49
C ASN A 332 -0.10 -16.01 -6.67
N PRO A 333 -0.31 -15.63 -7.94
CA PRO A 333 -0.10 -16.53 -9.08
C PRO A 333 1.37 -16.93 -9.22
N ILE A 334 2.29 -15.95 -9.09
CA ILE A 334 3.72 -16.18 -9.26
C ILE A 334 4.23 -17.25 -8.31
N LEU A 335 3.82 -17.25 -7.04
CA LEU A 335 4.22 -18.31 -6.11
C LEU A 335 3.72 -19.68 -6.57
N LYS A 336 2.44 -19.79 -6.96
CA LYS A 336 1.83 -21.07 -7.37
C LYS A 336 2.50 -21.63 -8.62
N GLU A 337 2.70 -20.77 -9.61
CA GLU A 337 3.35 -21.09 -10.88
C GLU A 337 4.83 -21.44 -10.69
N PHE A 338 5.55 -20.71 -9.82
CA PHE A 338 6.95 -20.99 -9.51
C PHE A 338 7.12 -22.35 -8.79
N LEU A 339 6.27 -22.67 -7.82
CA LEU A 339 6.33 -23.98 -7.14
C LEU A 339 6.06 -25.12 -8.11
N TYR A 340 5.11 -24.94 -9.03
CA TYR A 340 4.87 -25.91 -10.08
C TYR A 340 6.05 -26.03 -11.04
N TYR A 341 6.60 -24.91 -11.51
CA TYR A 341 7.80 -24.86 -12.34
C TYR A 341 8.99 -25.62 -11.71
N LYS A 342 9.29 -25.36 -10.43
CA LYS A 342 10.39 -26.05 -9.72
C LYS A 342 10.17 -27.54 -9.59
N GLN A 343 8.92 -27.98 -9.44
CA GLN A 343 8.61 -29.40 -9.40
C GLN A 343 8.71 -30.06 -10.78
N CYS A 344 8.34 -29.35 -11.86
CA CYS A 344 8.56 -29.80 -13.24
C CYS A 344 10.06 -29.96 -13.55
N GLU A 345 10.88 -29.00 -13.13
CA GLU A 345 12.35 -29.04 -13.28
C GLU A 345 12.94 -30.28 -12.59
N LYS A 346 12.49 -30.60 -11.38
CA LYS A 346 12.94 -31.78 -10.62
C LYS A 346 12.62 -33.13 -11.31
N ILE A 347 11.52 -33.20 -12.07
CA ILE A 347 11.07 -34.41 -12.77
C ILE A 347 11.47 -34.37 -14.27
N ASN A 348 12.20 -33.34 -14.70
CA ASN A 348 12.65 -33.12 -16.08
C ASN A 348 11.51 -33.04 -17.11
N ILE A 349 10.41 -32.36 -16.74
CA ILE A 349 9.27 -32.05 -17.62
C ILE A 349 9.33 -30.58 -18.03
N THR A 350 9.01 -30.28 -19.29
CA THR A 350 8.98 -28.90 -19.78
C THR A 350 7.76 -28.14 -19.24
N PHE A 351 7.99 -27.05 -18.51
CA PHE A 351 6.96 -26.09 -18.14
C PHE A 351 6.45 -25.33 -19.38
N VAL A 352 5.14 -25.05 -19.42
CA VAL A 352 4.49 -24.35 -20.54
C VAL A 352 4.59 -22.84 -20.33
N TRP A 353 5.50 -22.21 -21.05
CA TRP A 353 5.70 -20.75 -21.03
C TRP A 353 4.83 -19.99 -22.04
N ASP A 354 4.49 -20.64 -23.15
CA ASP A 354 3.78 -20.05 -24.28
C ASP A 354 2.68 -21.01 -24.75
N ASP A 355 1.60 -20.44 -25.29
CA ASP A 355 0.40 -21.13 -25.76
C ASP A 355 0.65 -21.96 -27.05
N ASN A 356 1.45 -23.01 -26.93
CA ASN A 356 1.58 -24.05 -27.95
C ASN A 356 0.89 -25.31 -27.43
N SER A 357 -0.42 -25.39 -27.72
CA SER A 357 -1.35 -26.47 -27.35
C SER A 357 -0.90 -27.87 -27.74
N SER A 358 0.15 -28.01 -28.55
CA SER A 358 0.79 -29.27 -28.91
C SER A 358 1.67 -29.91 -27.81
N LYS A 359 1.82 -29.28 -26.63
CA LYS A 359 2.67 -29.76 -25.54
C LYS A 359 1.94 -30.41 -24.35
N CYS A 360 0.61 -30.48 -24.38
CA CYS A 360 -0.15 -31.04 -23.26
C CYS A 360 -0.29 -32.57 -23.42
N PHE A 361 0.04 -33.33 -22.37
CA PHE A 361 -0.18 -34.78 -22.36
C PHE A 361 -1.67 -35.06 -22.14
N LEU A 362 -2.36 -35.55 -23.17
CA LEU A 362 -3.79 -35.87 -23.10
C LEU A 362 -4.05 -37.34 -22.77
N ASN A 363 -3.12 -38.23 -23.10
CA ASN A 363 -3.28 -39.66 -22.88
C ASN A 363 -2.92 -40.01 -21.43
N MET A 364 -3.88 -40.56 -20.68
CA MET A 364 -3.68 -40.95 -19.28
C MET A 364 -2.63 -42.05 -19.09
N SER A 365 -2.39 -42.86 -20.11
CA SER A 365 -1.37 -43.92 -20.09
C SER A 365 0.04 -43.42 -20.43
N ASP A 366 0.18 -42.15 -20.84
CA ASP A 366 1.48 -41.55 -21.15
C ASP A 366 2.30 -41.34 -19.87
N PRO A 367 3.55 -41.83 -19.79
CA PRO A 367 4.44 -41.52 -18.68
C PRO A 367 4.58 -40.02 -18.40
N GLY A 368 4.51 -39.17 -19.44
CA GLY A 368 4.54 -37.71 -19.30
C GLY A 368 3.34 -37.15 -18.54
N TYR A 369 2.15 -37.72 -18.72
CA TYR A 369 0.95 -37.35 -17.97
C TYR A 369 1.07 -37.67 -16.48
N LEU A 370 1.50 -38.89 -16.15
CA LEU A 370 1.69 -39.31 -14.76
C LEU A 370 2.75 -38.45 -14.05
N ALA A 371 3.83 -38.13 -14.76
CA ALA A 371 4.89 -37.27 -14.26
C ALA A 371 4.39 -35.84 -14.02
N GLN A 372 3.54 -35.30 -14.91
CA GLN A 372 2.89 -33.99 -14.74
C GLN A 372 1.96 -33.96 -13.52
N GLN A 373 1.17 -35.02 -13.29
CA GLN A 373 0.33 -35.16 -12.11
C GLN A 373 1.15 -35.23 -10.82
N THR A 374 2.29 -35.93 -10.85
CA THR A 374 3.24 -35.98 -9.72
C THR A 374 3.79 -34.57 -9.43
N ALA A 375 4.04 -33.77 -10.47
CA ALA A 375 4.48 -32.39 -10.29
C ALA A 375 3.39 -31.49 -9.65
N GLN A 376 2.15 -31.64 -10.11
CA GLN A 376 0.99 -30.95 -9.52
C GLN A 376 0.78 -31.32 -8.04
N ALA A 377 0.90 -32.61 -7.70
CA ALA A 377 0.79 -33.11 -6.34
C ALA A 377 1.86 -32.50 -5.42
N GLY A 378 3.11 -32.44 -5.89
CA GLY A 378 4.24 -31.84 -5.17
C GLY A 378 4.07 -30.33 -4.93
N ALA A 379 3.68 -29.57 -5.96
CA ALA A 379 3.41 -28.13 -5.83
C ALA A 379 2.26 -27.85 -4.83
N SER A 380 1.17 -28.62 -4.92
CA SER A 380 0.07 -28.56 -3.95
C SER A 380 0.55 -28.85 -2.51
N GLN A 381 1.48 -29.78 -2.31
CA GLN A 381 2.02 -30.13 -0.98
C GLN A 381 2.85 -28.98 -0.40
N GLN A 382 3.74 -28.40 -1.20
CA GLN A 382 4.55 -27.26 -0.77
C GLN A 382 3.67 -26.04 -0.45
N LEU A 383 2.65 -25.76 -1.27
CA LEU A 383 1.70 -24.69 -1.03
C LEU A 383 0.91 -24.91 0.28
N LEU A 384 0.54 -26.15 0.59
CA LEU A 384 -0.12 -26.49 1.84
C LEU A 384 0.77 -26.17 3.05
N TYR A 385 2.04 -26.60 3.03
CA TYR A 385 2.98 -26.31 4.12
C TYR A 385 3.22 -24.81 4.29
N HIS A 386 3.37 -24.10 3.17
CA HIS A 386 3.45 -22.65 3.17
C HIS A 386 2.24 -22.00 3.85
N ASN A 387 1.03 -22.40 3.46
CA ASN A 387 -0.20 -21.80 3.99
C ASN A 387 -0.41 -22.15 5.47
N ILE A 388 -0.07 -23.35 5.91
CA ILE A 388 -0.12 -23.72 7.34
C ILE A 388 0.82 -22.83 8.15
N ALA A 389 2.07 -22.70 7.71
CA ALA A 389 3.09 -21.90 8.40
C ALA A 389 2.72 -20.41 8.44
N LEU A 390 2.16 -19.88 7.35
CA LEU A 390 1.75 -18.49 7.25
C LEU A 390 0.46 -18.20 8.02
N LEU A 391 -0.60 -19.01 7.86
CA LEU A 391 -1.94 -18.68 8.35
C LEU A 391 -2.18 -19.09 9.81
N SER A 392 -1.49 -20.12 10.32
CA SER A 392 -1.67 -20.53 11.73
C SER A 392 -1.32 -19.42 12.72
N PRO A 393 -0.21 -18.67 12.56
CA PRO A 393 0.07 -17.50 13.39
C PRO A 393 -0.88 -16.32 13.13
N VAL A 394 -1.43 -16.19 11.92
CA VAL A 394 -2.37 -15.11 11.55
C VAL A 394 -3.66 -15.19 12.36
N CYS A 395 -4.16 -16.39 12.63
CA CYS A 395 -5.34 -16.60 13.47
C CYS A 395 -5.21 -15.89 14.83
N PHE A 396 -3.99 -15.85 15.40
CA PHE A 396 -3.72 -15.17 16.67
C PHE A 396 -3.42 -13.68 16.48
N SER A 397 -2.59 -13.33 15.51
CA SER A 397 -2.16 -11.95 15.30
C SER A 397 -3.29 -11.04 14.80
N ALA A 398 -4.22 -11.55 13.98
CA ALA A 398 -5.38 -10.79 13.51
C ALA A 398 -6.30 -10.37 14.67
N ILE A 399 -6.57 -11.27 15.62
CA ILE A 399 -7.32 -10.95 16.86
C ILE A 399 -6.57 -9.88 17.65
N PHE A 400 -5.27 -10.09 17.86
CA PHE A 400 -4.43 -9.22 18.67
C PHE A 400 -4.39 -7.79 18.11
N PHE A 401 -4.07 -7.61 16.82
CA PHE A 401 -3.99 -6.30 16.19
C PHE A 401 -5.36 -5.63 16.05
N GLY A 402 -6.43 -6.40 15.79
CA GLY A 402 -7.80 -5.88 15.74
C GLY A 402 -8.24 -5.28 17.07
N VAL A 403 -8.14 -6.06 18.16
CA VAL A 403 -8.50 -5.61 19.52
C VAL A 403 -7.61 -4.46 19.96
N TRP A 404 -6.31 -4.51 19.65
CA TRP A 404 -5.38 -3.47 20.02
C TRP A 404 -5.66 -2.14 19.31
N SER A 405 -6.02 -2.18 18.02
CA SER A 405 -6.45 -1.00 17.25
C SER A 405 -7.62 -0.28 17.92
N ASP A 406 -8.62 -1.04 18.40
CA ASP A 406 -9.78 -0.48 19.08
C ASP A 406 -9.46 0.09 20.47
N LEU A 407 -8.71 -0.65 21.29
CA LEU A 407 -8.43 -0.24 22.68
C LEU A 407 -7.48 0.95 22.78
N SER A 408 -6.48 0.98 21.89
CA SER A 408 -5.51 2.07 21.82
C SER A 408 -6.05 3.31 21.10
N GLN A 409 -7.18 3.18 20.40
CA GLN A 409 -7.70 4.20 19.48
C GLN A 409 -6.66 4.61 18.42
N ARG A 410 -5.77 3.69 18.04
CA ARG A 410 -4.72 3.88 17.03
C ARG A 410 -4.89 2.84 15.95
N ARG A 411 -5.40 3.27 14.80
CA ARG A 411 -5.76 2.39 13.68
C ARG A 411 -4.53 1.88 12.95
N LYS A 412 -3.44 2.66 12.93
CA LYS A 412 -2.18 2.27 12.28
C LYS A 412 -1.56 0.99 12.83
N VAL A 413 -1.86 0.65 14.08
CA VAL A 413 -1.35 -0.58 14.73
C VAL A 413 -1.84 -1.84 14.01
N ALA A 414 -3.02 -1.80 13.38
CA ALA A 414 -3.53 -2.89 12.56
C ALA A 414 -3.10 -2.82 11.08
N ILE A 415 -2.45 -1.74 10.63
CA ILE A 415 -2.10 -1.54 9.21
C ILE A 415 -0.59 -1.70 8.97
N VAL A 416 0.24 -1.09 9.82
CA VAL A 416 1.70 -1.01 9.60
C VAL A 416 2.40 -2.37 9.75
N PRO A 417 2.16 -3.17 10.82
CA PRO A 417 2.83 -4.46 10.97
C PRO A 417 2.54 -5.44 9.83
N PRO A 418 1.28 -5.62 9.35
CA PRO A 418 1.03 -6.51 8.23
C PRO A 418 1.74 -6.08 6.94
N ILE A 419 1.74 -4.79 6.62
CA ILE A 419 2.45 -4.28 5.42
C ILE A 419 3.96 -4.53 5.54
N PHE A 420 4.53 -4.33 6.72
CA PHE A 420 5.94 -4.68 6.97
C PHE A 420 6.20 -6.18 6.79
N GLY A 421 5.29 -7.03 7.27
CA GLY A 421 5.31 -8.46 7.01
C GLY A 421 5.30 -8.79 5.52
N MET A 422 4.50 -8.09 4.71
CA MET A 422 4.49 -8.30 3.25
C MET A 422 5.81 -7.94 2.58
N ILE A 423 6.53 -6.93 3.07
CA ILE A 423 7.90 -6.60 2.60
C ILE A 423 8.84 -7.77 2.87
N ILE A 424 8.79 -8.33 4.09
CA ILE A 424 9.59 -9.51 4.46
C ILE A 424 9.23 -10.68 3.55
N GLN A 425 7.94 -10.93 3.31
CA GLN A 425 7.48 -12.01 2.44
C GLN A 425 8.03 -11.87 1.01
N ALA A 426 7.91 -10.68 0.42
CA ALA A 426 8.41 -10.40 -0.92
C ALA A 426 9.94 -10.55 -1.00
N ALA A 427 10.67 -10.13 0.03
CA ALA A 427 12.12 -10.33 0.12
C ALA A 427 12.49 -11.82 0.22
N VAL A 428 11.78 -12.60 1.04
CA VAL A 428 11.98 -14.05 1.17
C VAL A 428 11.71 -14.77 -0.16
N TYR A 429 10.66 -14.37 -0.90
CA TYR A 429 10.38 -14.94 -2.22
C TYR A 429 11.44 -14.55 -3.26
N LEU A 430 11.97 -13.33 -3.22
CA LEU A 430 13.10 -12.92 -4.06
C LEU A 430 14.35 -13.75 -3.76
N LEU A 431 14.62 -14.07 -2.50
CA LEU A 431 15.72 -14.94 -2.12
C LEU A 431 15.51 -16.37 -2.64
N LEU A 432 14.30 -16.91 -2.49
CA LEU A 432 13.92 -18.22 -3.02
C LEU A 432 14.11 -18.30 -4.54
N MET A 433 13.56 -17.34 -5.29
CA MET A 433 13.54 -17.38 -6.76
C MET A 433 14.86 -16.93 -7.38
N GLY A 434 15.59 -16.01 -6.74
CA GLY A 434 16.83 -15.44 -7.28
C GLY A 434 18.10 -16.18 -6.92
N PHE A 435 18.16 -16.76 -5.71
CA PHE A 435 19.36 -17.46 -5.20
C PHE A 435 19.14 -18.96 -4.98
N GLU A 436 18.01 -19.50 -5.45
CA GLU A 436 17.64 -20.92 -5.31
C GLU A 436 17.72 -21.44 -3.87
N PHE A 437 17.35 -20.59 -2.91
CA PHE A 437 17.38 -20.94 -1.50
C PHE A 437 16.42 -22.09 -1.17
N SER A 438 16.73 -22.87 -0.13
CA SER A 438 15.89 -23.99 0.30
C SER A 438 14.49 -23.52 0.72
N PHE A 439 13.44 -24.26 0.34
CA PHE A 439 12.05 -23.92 0.63
C PHE A 439 11.74 -23.86 2.13
N GLU A 440 12.51 -24.56 2.96
CA GLU A 440 12.42 -24.56 4.42
C GLU A 440 12.66 -23.17 5.02
N PHE A 441 13.55 -22.36 4.43
CA PHE A 441 13.75 -20.98 4.86
C PHE A 441 12.55 -20.09 4.56
N VAL A 442 11.81 -20.40 3.49
CA VAL A 442 10.56 -19.72 3.16
C VAL A 442 9.55 -19.97 4.26
N ILE A 443 9.41 -21.22 4.73
CA ILE A 443 8.51 -21.59 5.83
C ILE A 443 8.81 -20.78 7.10
N ILE A 444 10.08 -20.63 7.47
CA ILE A 444 10.49 -19.82 8.63
C ILE A 444 10.10 -18.35 8.40
N GLY A 445 10.46 -17.79 7.24
CA GLY A 445 10.17 -16.40 6.89
C GLY A 445 8.67 -16.10 6.92
N VAL A 446 7.84 -16.93 6.30
CA VAL A 446 6.38 -16.71 6.24
C VAL A 446 5.69 -16.92 7.59
N THR A 447 6.26 -17.73 8.49
CA THR A 447 5.76 -17.85 9.87
C THR A 447 5.88 -16.49 10.59
N PHE A 448 7.01 -15.79 10.43
CA PHE A 448 7.17 -14.44 10.95
C PHE A 448 6.20 -13.45 10.31
N VAL A 449 5.96 -13.56 9.00
CA VAL A 449 4.94 -12.74 8.31
C VAL A 449 3.56 -12.98 8.89
N GLY A 450 3.23 -14.23 9.22
CA GLY A 450 1.96 -14.59 9.84
C GLY A 450 1.76 -13.92 11.21
N LEU A 451 2.81 -13.87 12.04
CA LEU A 451 2.78 -13.18 13.33
C LEU A 451 2.53 -11.66 13.19
N LEU A 452 2.84 -11.09 12.03
CA LEU A 452 2.63 -9.67 11.74
C LEU A 452 1.22 -9.36 11.19
N GLY A 453 0.38 -10.36 10.93
CA GLY A 453 -1.05 -10.18 10.62
C GLY A 453 -1.47 -10.49 9.18
N TYR A 454 -0.52 -10.60 8.25
CA TYR A 454 -0.76 -10.95 6.83
C TYR A 454 -1.96 -10.21 6.19
N TYR A 455 -2.68 -10.86 5.25
CA TYR A 455 -3.61 -10.26 4.30
C TYR A 455 -4.85 -9.56 4.91
N TYR A 456 -5.53 -10.16 5.90
CA TYR A 456 -6.83 -9.65 6.39
C TYR A 456 -6.72 -8.51 7.41
N THR A 457 -5.70 -8.56 8.26
CA THR A 457 -5.47 -7.58 9.35
C THR A 457 -5.43 -6.11 8.90
N PRO A 458 -4.76 -5.70 7.80
CA PRO A 458 -4.73 -4.30 7.39
C PRO A 458 -6.11 -3.76 7.01
N PHE A 459 -7.02 -4.59 6.51
CA PHE A 459 -8.39 -4.16 6.17
C PHE A 459 -9.23 -3.83 7.40
N VAL A 460 -8.98 -4.48 8.54
CA VAL A 460 -9.57 -4.12 9.83
C VAL A 460 -9.22 -2.67 10.17
N GLY A 461 -7.93 -2.33 10.09
CA GLY A 461 -7.43 -0.98 10.37
C GLY A 461 -7.91 0.06 9.36
N ILE A 462 -7.92 -0.27 8.06
CA ILE A 462 -8.32 0.65 6.98
C ILE A 462 -9.80 1.01 7.09
N LYS A 463 -10.68 0.02 7.26
CA LYS A 463 -12.13 0.27 7.38
C LYS A 463 -12.48 0.99 8.67
N ALA A 464 -11.83 0.65 9.79
CA ALA A 464 -11.99 1.38 11.05
C ALA A 464 -11.51 2.84 10.93
N TYR A 465 -10.37 3.09 10.29
CA TYR A 465 -9.88 4.44 10.01
C TYR A 465 -10.87 5.21 9.12
N LEU A 466 -11.38 4.59 8.05
CA LEU A 466 -12.33 5.22 7.14
C LEU A 466 -13.63 5.63 7.86
N ALA A 467 -14.11 4.77 8.78
CA ALA A 467 -15.26 5.06 9.62
C ALA A 467 -15.03 6.24 10.56
N ASP A 468 -13.84 6.36 11.16
CA ASP A 468 -13.50 7.47 12.07
C ASP A 468 -13.43 8.83 11.36
N VAL A 469 -13.02 8.87 10.09
CA VAL A 469 -12.77 10.12 9.34
C VAL A 469 -13.92 10.57 8.44
N THR A 470 -14.98 9.77 8.32
CA THR A 470 -16.07 10.02 7.37
C THR A 470 -17.39 10.30 8.08
N PRO A 471 -18.11 11.37 7.72
CA PRO A 471 -19.48 11.59 8.19
C PRO A 471 -20.40 10.42 7.84
N ARG A 472 -21.34 10.08 8.73
CA ARG A 472 -22.24 8.92 8.58
C ARG A 472 -23.00 8.89 7.26
N SER A 473 -23.41 10.06 6.74
CA SER A 473 -24.13 10.18 5.46
C SER A 473 -23.29 9.76 4.24
N GLN A 474 -21.96 9.79 4.35
CA GLN A 474 -21.02 9.49 3.26
C GLN A 474 -20.28 8.16 3.45
N LEU A 475 -20.39 7.54 4.63
CA LEU A 475 -19.64 6.31 4.97
C LEU A 475 -19.97 5.16 4.03
N THR A 476 -21.25 4.92 3.73
CA THR A 476 -21.68 3.86 2.82
C THR A 476 -21.09 4.03 1.41
N PHE A 477 -21.07 5.27 0.90
CA PHE A 477 -20.49 5.58 -0.40
C PHE A 477 -18.97 5.37 -0.41
N ARG A 478 -18.25 5.86 0.61
CA ARG A 478 -16.79 5.68 0.69
C ARG A 478 -16.38 4.23 0.88
N LEU A 479 -17.17 3.42 1.60
CA LEU A 479 -16.95 1.97 1.70
C LEU A 479 -17.15 1.27 0.34
N ALA A 480 -18.13 1.69 -0.45
CA ALA A 480 -18.31 1.17 -1.81
C ALA A 480 -17.14 1.55 -2.73
N VAL A 481 -16.65 2.79 -2.63
CA VAL A 481 -15.44 3.24 -3.34
C VAL A 481 -14.23 2.39 -2.92
N LEU A 482 -14.05 2.14 -1.62
CA LEU A 482 -12.99 1.28 -1.10
C LEU A 482 -13.02 -0.12 -1.73
N SER A 483 -14.18 -0.76 -1.78
CA SER A 483 -14.33 -2.09 -2.41
C SER A 483 -14.12 -2.09 -3.92
N ALA A 484 -14.41 -0.98 -4.62
CA ALA A 484 -14.06 -0.85 -6.03
C ALA A 484 -12.53 -0.79 -6.23
N PHE A 485 -11.81 -0.03 -5.39
CA PHE A 485 -10.35 -0.01 -5.39
C PHE A 485 -9.75 -1.38 -5.07
N GLU A 486 -10.38 -2.14 -4.17
CA GLU A 486 -9.98 -3.52 -3.88
C GLU A 486 -10.04 -4.40 -5.15
N GLY A 487 -11.17 -4.38 -5.85
CA GLY A 487 -11.37 -5.15 -7.08
C GLY A 487 -10.44 -4.75 -8.24
N ILE A 488 -10.26 -3.43 -8.44
CA ILE A 488 -9.35 -2.91 -9.48
C ILE A 488 -7.90 -3.30 -9.18
N GLY A 489 -7.48 -3.17 -7.92
CA GLY A 489 -6.11 -3.47 -7.51
C GLY A 489 -5.74 -4.92 -7.79
N ILE A 490 -6.53 -5.86 -7.26
CA ILE A 490 -6.26 -7.28 -7.45
C ILE A 490 -6.35 -7.71 -8.92
N GLY A 491 -7.30 -7.14 -9.67
CA GLY A 491 -7.48 -7.41 -11.09
C GLY A 491 -6.28 -7.00 -11.93
N LEU A 492 -5.82 -5.76 -11.77
CA LEU A 492 -4.60 -5.28 -12.41
C LEU A 492 -3.40 -6.14 -12.02
N GLY A 493 -3.36 -6.62 -10.77
CA GLY A 493 -2.27 -7.46 -10.30
C GLY A 493 -2.19 -8.80 -11.03
N TYR A 494 -3.33 -9.47 -11.22
CA TYR A 494 -3.39 -10.73 -11.96
C TYR A 494 -3.03 -10.60 -13.44
N VAL A 495 -3.50 -9.55 -14.12
CA VAL A 495 -3.14 -9.32 -15.54
C VAL A 495 -1.64 -9.04 -15.66
N THR A 496 -1.11 -8.16 -14.81
CA THR A 496 0.30 -7.77 -14.87
C THR A 496 1.24 -8.92 -14.52
N SER A 497 0.89 -9.81 -13.58
CA SER A 497 1.73 -10.99 -13.30
C SER A 497 1.84 -11.92 -14.51
N GLY A 498 0.72 -12.25 -15.15
CA GLY A 498 0.72 -13.16 -16.30
C GLY A 498 1.56 -12.61 -17.46
N LEU A 499 1.30 -11.35 -17.85
CA LEU A 499 2.02 -10.68 -18.93
C LEU A 499 3.53 -10.56 -18.65
N TRP A 500 3.92 -10.25 -17.41
CA TRP A 500 5.32 -10.06 -17.07
C TRP A 500 6.10 -11.38 -17.06
N ILE A 501 5.52 -12.44 -16.50
CA ILE A 501 6.13 -13.77 -16.48
C ILE A 501 6.36 -14.25 -17.91
N GLN A 502 5.38 -14.06 -18.80
CA GLN A 502 5.52 -14.43 -20.20
C GLN A 502 6.59 -13.61 -20.92
N TRP A 503 6.62 -12.28 -20.70
CA TRP A 503 7.56 -11.38 -21.38
C TRP A 503 9.02 -11.65 -21.00
N GLN A 504 9.31 -11.82 -19.72
CA GLN A 504 10.69 -12.01 -19.23
C GLN A 504 11.12 -13.48 -19.15
N LYS A 505 10.17 -14.43 -19.24
CA LYS A 505 10.39 -15.86 -18.97
C LYS A 505 11.15 -16.09 -17.65
N SER A 506 10.82 -15.28 -16.64
CA SER A 506 11.50 -15.27 -15.34
C SER A 506 10.57 -14.83 -14.22
N PHE A 507 10.46 -15.65 -13.17
CA PHE A 507 9.66 -15.34 -11.98
C PHE A 507 10.34 -14.31 -11.06
N THR A 508 11.67 -14.29 -11.02
CA THR A 508 12.46 -13.43 -10.12
C THR A 508 12.32 -11.95 -10.47
N THR A 509 12.29 -11.61 -11.76
CA THR A 509 12.15 -10.21 -12.19
C THR A 509 10.77 -9.65 -11.80
N SER A 510 9.73 -10.48 -11.89
CA SER A 510 8.35 -10.13 -11.52
C SER A 510 8.19 -9.82 -10.03
N MET A 511 8.97 -10.45 -9.14
CA MET A 511 8.89 -10.27 -7.69
C MET A 511 9.41 -8.92 -7.16
N TRP A 512 10.21 -8.19 -7.95
CA TRP A 512 10.68 -6.86 -7.56
C TRP A 512 9.56 -5.82 -7.52
N ILE A 513 8.53 -5.99 -8.35
CA ILE A 513 7.40 -5.06 -8.42
C ILE A 513 6.56 -5.11 -7.12
N PRO A 514 6.10 -6.28 -6.64
CA PRO A 514 5.44 -6.38 -5.33
C PRO A 514 6.26 -5.81 -4.19
N LEU A 515 7.59 -6.06 -4.15
CA LEU A 515 8.46 -5.51 -3.11
C LEU A 515 8.44 -3.97 -3.13
N GLY A 516 8.61 -3.36 -4.31
CA GLY A 516 8.56 -1.91 -4.48
C GLY A 516 7.21 -1.32 -4.07
N LEU A 517 6.12 -1.99 -4.44
CA LEU A 517 4.76 -1.58 -4.06
C LEU A 517 4.54 -1.66 -2.54
N PHE A 518 4.97 -2.73 -1.87
CA PHE A 518 4.85 -2.83 -0.41
C PHE A 518 5.71 -1.80 0.33
N ILE A 519 6.92 -1.50 -0.15
CA ILE A 519 7.77 -0.44 0.41
C ILE A 519 7.12 0.93 0.23
N PHE A 520 6.63 1.24 -0.98
CA PHE A 520 5.89 2.48 -1.24
C PHE A 520 4.69 2.62 -0.30
N MET A 521 3.94 1.54 -0.13
CA MET A 521 2.79 1.46 0.76
C MET A 521 3.15 1.66 2.23
N PHE A 522 4.22 1.03 2.70
CA PHE A 522 4.73 1.21 4.05
C PHE A 522 5.10 2.67 4.33
N LEU A 523 5.80 3.31 3.39
CA LEU A 523 6.14 4.74 3.48
C LEU A 523 4.87 5.61 3.48
N TYR A 524 3.89 5.29 2.63
CA TYR A 524 2.61 6.00 2.55
C TYR A 524 1.84 5.94 3.88
N VAL A 525 1.70 4.76 4.49
CA VAL A 525 0.96 4.59 5.76
C VAL A 525 1.68 5.28 6.93
N ILE A 526 3.01 5.31 6.93
CA ILE A 526 3.78 6.07 7.94
C ILE A 526 3.47 7.57 7.84
N LEU A 527 3.29 8.10 6.63
CA LEU A 527 2.97 9.52 6.38
C LEU A 527 1.50 9.88 6.70
N LEU A 528 0.57 8.92 6.71
CA LEU A 528 -0.83 9.15 7.05
C LEU A 528 -0.98 9.73 8.47
N PRO A 529 -1.80 10.75 8.76
CA PRO A 529 -2.06 11.15 10.14
C PRO A 529 -2.92 10.10 10.86
N GLU A 530 -2.79 9.97 12.18
CA GLU A 530 -3.69 9.10 12.98
C GLU A 530 -5.14 9.62 12.93
N SER A 531 -6.14 8.72 12.92
CA SER A 531 -7.56 9.13 12.79
C SER A 531 -8.06 9.87 14.02
N LEU A 532 -7.61 9.45 15.20
CA LEU A 532 -8.01 9.96 16.51
C LEU A 532 -6.82 10.64 17.22
N PRO A 533 -7.07 11.65 18.08
CA PRO A 533 -6.03 12.29 18.87
C PRO A 533 -5.33 11.30 19.80
N LYS A 534 -4.05 11.56 20.12
CA LYS A 534 -3.20 10.64 20.89
C LYS A 534 -3.83 10.32 22.25
N SER A 535 -4.32 9.08 22.41
CA SER A 535 -4.68 8.52 23.70
C SER A 535 -3.44 8.32 24.58
N GLU A 536 -3.52 8.72 25.86
CA GLU A 536 -2.49 8.52 26.90
C GLU A 536 -2.36 7.06 27.37
N LYS A 537 -3.18 6.15 26.84
CA LYS A 537 -3.12 4.73 27.20
C LYS A 537 -1.79 4.10 26.77
N LYS A 538 -1.18 3.34 27.67
CA LYS A 538 0.08 2.61 27.42
C LYS A 538 -0.06 1.67 26.22
N LEU A 539 0.95 1.67 25.36
CA LEU A 539 0.95 0.93 24.09
C LEU A 539 0.86 -0.60 24.30
N PHE A 540 1.48 -1.13 25.35
CA PHE A 540 1.49 -2.55 25.68
C PHE A 540 1.02 -2.78 27.13
N SER A 541 -0.05 -3.56 27.32
CA SER A 541 -0.52 -4.01 28.63
C SER A 541 -1.18 -5.38 28.51
N CYS A 542 -0.86 -6.32 29.40
CA CYS A 542 -1.55 -7.63 29.50
C CYS A 542 -3.05 -7.50 29.82
N SER A 543 -3.52 -6.30 30.20
CA SER A 543 -4.95 -5.98 30.37
C SER A 543 -5.76 -6.02 29.06
N HIS A 544 -5.12 -6.01 27.89
CA HIS A 544 -5.79 -6.08 26.59
C HIS A 544 -6.31 -7.50 26.26
N PHE A 545 -5.65 -8.56 26.74
CA PHE A 545 -6.12 -9.94 26.57
C PHE A 545 -7.38 -10.22 27.40
N SER A 546 -7.42 -9.70 28.64
CA SER A 546 -8.63 -9.74 29.47
C SER A 546 -9.74 -8.80 28.96
N ALA A 547 -9.43 -7.83 28.08
CA ALA A 547 -10.41 -6.95 27.47
C ALA A 547 -11.26 -7.66 26.41
N PHE A 548 -10.70 -8.61 25.66
CA PHE A 548 -11.47 -9.48 24.77
C PHE A 548 -12.48 -10.32 25.56
N GLY A 549 -12.04 -10.94 26.65
CA GLY A 549 -12.94 -11.66 27.56
C GLY A 549 -14.05 -10.78 28.15
N ARG A 550 -13.75 -9.53 28.50
CA ARG A 550 -14.75 -8.55 28.95
C ARG A 550 -15.71 -8.14 27.82
N ALA A 551 -15.24 -7.98 26.59
CA ALA A 551 -16.08 -7.66 25.44
C ALA A 551 -17.06 -8.81 25.13
N CYS A 552 -16.59 -10.05 25.10
CA CYS A 552 -17.46 -11.23 24.96
C CYS A 552 -18.48 -11.35 26.10
N LYS A 553 -18.07 -11.06 27.35
CA LYS A 553 -18.96 -11.12 28.52
C LYS A 553 -20.00 -9.99 28.53
N SER A 554 -19.65 -8.80 28.08
CA SER A 554 -20.56 -7.65 27.90
C SER A 554 -21.56 -7.89 26.76
N ALA A 555 -21.12 -8.57 25.70
CA ALA A 555 -21.98 -8.94 24.58
C ALA A 555 -23.08 -9.94 25.04
N LYS A 556 -22.73 -10.90 25.90
CA LYS A 556 -23.68 -11.86 26.48
C LYS A 556 -24.81 -11.20 27.31
N ASN A 557 -24.57 -10.03 27.89
CA ASN A 557 -25.52 -9.29 28.75
C ASN A 557 -26.30 -8.20 27.99
N SER A 558 -26.63 -8.40 26.72
CA SER A 558 -27.33 -7.39 25.91
C SER A 558 -28.55 -7.95 25.18
N ASP A 559 -29.49 -7.07 24.82
CA ASP A 559 -30.72 -7.37 24.05
C ASP A 559 -30.47 -7.86 22.61
N ILE A 560 -29.23 -8.24 22.29
CA ILE A 560 -28.84 -8.76 20.99
C ILE A 560 -29.41 -10.18 20.83
N ASN A 561 -30.07 -10.41 19.71
CA ASN A 561 -30.53 -11.74 19.34
C ASN A 561 -29.36 -12.60 18.84
N TRP A 562 -28.62 -13.19 19.79
CA TRP A 562 -27.46 -14.04 19.54
C TRP A 562 -27.74 -15.21 18.62
N GLY A 563 -28.95 -15.79 18.66
CA GLY A 563 -29.34 -16.88 17.76
C GLY A 563 -29.36 -16.43 16.29
N LEU A 564 -29.96 -15.26 16.01
CA LEU A 564 -30.03 -14.73 14.64
C LEU A 564 -28.66 -14.24 14.16
N LEU A 565 -27.89 -13.56 15.02
CA LEU A 565 -26.53 -13.14 14.69
C LEU A 565 -25.61 -14.34 14.41
N GLY A 566 -25.76 -15.43 15.18
CA GLY A 566 -25.07 -16.70 14.94
C GLY A 566 -25.39 -17.29 13.56
N CYS A 567 -26.65 -17.28 13.14
CA CYS A 567 -27.03 -17.71 11.79
C CYS A 567 -26.32 -16.92 10.69
N TYR A 568 -26.19 -15.59 10.84
CA TYR A 568 -25.44 -14.78 9.88
C TYR A 568 -23.94 -15.13 9.84
N TYR A 569 -23.30 -15.39 11.00
CA TYR A 569 -21.91 -15.87 11.02
C TYR A 569 -21.77 -17.23 10.32
N VAL A 570 -22.67 -18.17 10.57
CA VAL A 570 -22.66 -19.50 9.91
C VAL A 570 -22.83 -19.34 8.39
N ALA A 571 -23.78 -18.51 7.95
CA ALA A 571 -23.97 -18.21 6.54
C ALA A 571 -22.70 -17.56 5.94
N TYR A 572 -22.08 -16.62 6.63
CA TYR A 572 -20.86 -15.96 6.15
C TYR A 572 -19.69 -16.94 6.00
N ILE A 573 -19.43 -17.73 7.04
CA ILE A 573 -18.32 -18.69 7.09
C ILE A 573 -18.53 -19.76 6.02
N SER A 574 -19.75 -20.31 5.88
CA SER A 574 -20.05 -21.33 4.86
C SER A 574 -19.84 -20.82 3.43
N VAL A 575 -20.35 -19.64 3.10
CA VAL A 575 -20.14 -19.01 1.78
C VAL A 575 -18.65 -18.75 1.54
N HIS A 576 -17.95 -18.20 2.53
CA HIS A 576 -16.53 -17.91 2.38
C HIS A 576 -15.73 -19.20 2.21
N PHE A 577 -16.00 -20.24 3.00
CA PHE A 577 -15.37 -21.56 2.86
C PHE A 577 -15.59 -22.15 1.47
N ALA A 578 -16.80 -22.04 0.93
CA ALA A 578 -17.16 -22.53 -0.39
C ALA A 578 -16.36 -21.85 -1.53
N ASP A 579 -15.81 -20.64 -1.33
CA ASP A 579 -14.90 -19.97 -2.30
C ASP A 579 -13.49 -20.60 -2.35
N GLY A 580 -13.21 -21.61 -1.51
CA GLY A 580 -11.89 -22.20 -1.35
C GLY A 580 -11.29 -22.80 -2.63
N ALA A 581 -12.11 -23.39 -3.50
CA ALA A 581 -11.61 -23.96 -4.76
C ALA A 581 -11.03 -22.90 -5.71
N PHE A 582 -11.73 -21.77 -5.87
CA PHE A 582 -11.22 -20.63 -6.65
C PHE A 582 -10.02 -19.96 -5.99
N SER A 583 -9.96 -19.94 -4.66
CA SER A 583 -8.86 -19.29 -3.95
C SER A 583 -7.57 -20.12 -3.92
N GLU A 584 -7.68 -21.44 -3.74
CA GLU A 584 -6.54 -22.35 -3.56
C GLU A 584 -6.15 -23.06 -4.87
N ILE A 585 -7.09 -23.70 -5.53
CA ILE A 585 -6.82 -24.73 -6.55
C ILE A 585 -6.81 -24.17 -7.98
N VAL A 586 -7.64 -23.18 -8.31
CA VAL A 586 -7.92 -22.81 -9.73
C VAL A 586 -6.68 -22.57 -10.60
N ASN A 587 -5.64 -21.92 -10.06
CA ASN A 587 -4.40 -21.67 -10.81
C ASN A 587 -3.67 -22.98 -11.14
N LEU A 588 -3.52 -23.89 -10.16
CA LEU A 588 -2.94 -25.22 -10.37
C LEU A 588 -3.79 -26.08 -11.33
N TYR A 589 -5.12 -26.00 -11.21
CA TYR A 589 -6.06 -26.72 -12.07
C TYR A 589 -5.96 -26.32 -13.54
N LEU A 590 -5.84 -25.02 -13.84
CA LEU A 590 -5.72 -24.53 -15.23
C LEU A 590 -4.35 -24.80 -15.84
N MET A 591 -3.30 -24.97 -15.04
CA MET A 591 -2.00 -25.46 -15.53
C MET A 591 -2.00 -26.98 -15.76
N ASN A 592 -2.99 -27.70 -15.25
CA ASN A 592 -3.07 -29.15 -15.42
C ASN A 592 -3.68 -29.53 -16.79
N SER A 593 -3.40 -30.75 -17.23
CA SER A 593 -4.10 -31.35 -18.37
C SER A 593 -5.60 -31.46 -18.08
N PRO A 594 -6.50 -31.16 -19.04
CA PRO A 594 -6.25 -30.93 -20.46
C PRO A 594 -6.04 -29.46 -20.89
N PHE A 595 -6.10 -28.50 -19.96
CA PHE A 595 -6.01 -27.07 -20.29
C PHE A 595 -4.58 -26.65 -20.62
N CYS A 596 -3.61 -26.99 -19.75
CA CYS A 596 -2.20 -26.60 -19.90
C CYS A 596 -2.01 -25.09 -20.21
N TRP A 597 -2.78 -24.22 -19.55
CA TRP A 597 -2.78 -22.80 -19.84
C TRP A 597 -1.47 -22.10 -19.43
N ASP A 598 -1.09 -21.12 -20.24
CA ASP A 598 -0.01 -20.20 -19.90
C ASP A 598 -0.40 -19.22 -18.76
N PRO A 599 0.59 -18.59 -18.10
CA PRO A 599 0.37 -17.60 -17.06
C PRO A 599 -0.52 -16.41 -17.46
N THR A 600 -0.51 -16.01 -18.74
CA THR A 600 -1.28 -14.86 -19.24
C THR A 600 -2.77 -15.16 -19.28
N LYS A 601 -3.18 -16.32 -19.79
CA LYS A 601 -4.58 -16.77 -19.78
C LYS A 601 -5.13 -16.87 -18.37
N ILE A 602 -4.34 -17.47 -17.46
CA ILE A 602 -4.70 -17.59 -16.04
C ILE A 602 -4.86 -16.20 -15.42
N GLY A 603 -3.91 -15.29 -15.66
CA GLY A 603 -3.96 -13.91 -15.17
C GLY A 603 -5.20 -13.14 -15.65
N ILE A 604 -5.53 -13.22 -16.94
CA ILE A 604 -6.72 -12.58 -17.54
C ILE A 604 -8.00 -13.14 -16.92
N LEU A 605 -8.11 -14.47 -16.80
CA LEU A 605 -9.27 -15.12 -16.21
C LEU A 605 -9.49 -14.65 -14.76
N LEU A 606 -8.45 -14.71 -13.93
CA LEU A 606 -8.51 -14.28 -12.54
C LEU A 606 -8.87 -12.80 -12.43
N ALA A 607 -8.30 -11.95 -13.28
CA ALA A 607 -8.65 -10.54 -13.31
C ALA A 607 -10.14 -10.32 -13.61
N ALA A 608 -10.69 -11.01 -14.61
CA ALA A 608 -12.10 -10.92 -14.97
C ALA A 608 -13.02 -11.37 -13.81
N MET A 609 -12.67 -12.44 -13.10
CA MET A 609 -13.43 -12.92 -11.94
C MET A 609 -13.50 -11.89 -10.81
N TYR A 610 -12.35 -11.28 -10.47
CA TYR A 610 -12.29 -10.36 -9.34
C TYR A 610 -12.80 -8.95 -9.68
N VAL A 611 -12.44 -8.37 -10.82
CA VAL A 611 -12.94 -7.05 -11.25
C VAL A 611 -14.44 -7.12 -11.51
N GLY A 612 -14.88 -8.09 -12.31
CA GLY A 612 -16.29 -8.30 -12.63
C GLY A 612 -17.12 -8.53 -11.37
N GLY A 613 -16.69 -9.45 -10.49
CA GLY A 613 -17.40 -9.76 -9.26
C GLY A 613 -17.54 -8.56 -8.31
N HIS A 614 -16.51 -7.74 -8.12
CA HIS A 614 -16.59 -6.60 -7.18
C HIS A 614 -17.38 -5.41 -7.75
N MET A 615 -17.23 -5.10 -9.05
CA MET A 615 -17.95 -3.97 -9.66
C MET A 615 -19.41 -4.28 -9.93
N ILE A 616 -19.71 -5.47 -10.48
CA ILE A 616 -21.08 -5.86 -10.87
C ILE A 616 -21.94 -6.13 -9.64
N SER A 617 -21.37 -6.71 -8.58
CA SER A 617 -22.11 -6.92 -7.33
C SER A 617 -22.60 -5.61 -6.70
N ALA A 618 -21.79 -4.54 -6.73
CA ALA A 618 -22.19 -3.24 -6.20
C ALA A 618 -23.38 -2.64 -6.97
N VAL A 619 -23.33 -2.68 -8.31
CA VAL A 619 -24.42 -2.20 -9.17
C VAL A 619 -25.66 -3.07 -8.97
N GLY A 620 -25.50 -4.38 -9.00
CA GLY A 620 -26.64 -5.29 -8.95
C GLY A 620 -27.35 -5.31 -7.59
N ILE A 621 -26.66 -5.08 -6.45
CA ILE A 621 -27.34 -4.91 -5.15
C ILE A 621 -28.28 -3.71 -5.22
N ARG A 622 -27.86 -2.62 -5.87
CA ARG A 622 -28.69 -1.41 -6.04
C ARG A 622 -29.84 -1.60 -7.03
N VAL A 623 -29.67 -2.44 -8.05
CA VAL A 623 -30.72 -2.75 -9.03
C VAL A 623 -31.75 -3.71 -8.44
N PHE A 624 -31.31 -4.87 -7.93
CA PHE A 624 -32.20 -5.87 -7.35
C PHE A 624 -32.88 -5.37 -6.07
N GLY A 625 -32.19 -4.56 -5.26
CA GLY A 625 -32.77 -3.95 -4.06
C GLY A 625 -33.94 -2.99 -4.32
N ARG A 626 -34.24 -2.63 -5.58
CA ARG A 626 -35.48 -1.92 -5.92
C ARG A 626 -36.70 -2.82 -6.01
N VAL A 627 -36.50 -4.13 -6.20
CA VAL A 627 -37.55 -5.09 -6.56
C VAL A 627 -37.72 -6.18 -5.50
N MET A 628 -36.68 -6.50 -4.74
CA MET A 628 -36.68 -7.62 -3.79
C MET A 628 -35.92 -7.31 -2.50
N ASP A 629 -36.22 -8.08 -1.46
CA ASP A 629 -35.55 -7.99 -0.16
C ASP A 629 -34.07 -8.41 -0.24
N ASP A 630 -33.24 -7.80 0.61
CA ASP A 630 -31.80 -8.06 0.74
C ASP A 630 -31.47 -9.57 0.73
N LEU A 631 -32.23 -10.39 1.46
CA LEU A 631 -31.97 -11.83 1.60
C LEU A 631 -32.20 -12.64 0.30
N TRP A 632 -33.10 -12.20 -0.58
CA TRP A 632 -33.25 -12.81 -1.91
C TRP A 632 -32.06 -12.49 -2.82
N ILE A 633 -31.49 -11.28 -2.70
CA ILE A 633 -30.27 -10.89 -3.41
C ILE A 633 -29.10 -11.79 -2.98
N ALA A 634 -29.00 -12.13 -1.69
CA ALA A 634 -28.00 -13.08 -1.22
C ALA A 634 -28.18 -14.47 -1.86
N GLN A 635 -29.41 -14.99 -1.96
CA GLN A 635 -29.69 -16.28 -2.59
C GLN A 635 -29.34 -16.31 -4.09
N ILE A 636 -29.61 -15.21 -4.82
CA ILE A 636 -29.17 -15.07 -6.22
C ILE A 636 -27.64 -15.12 -6.32
N GLY A 637 -26.94 -14.46 -5.40
CA GLY A 637 -25.49 -14.52 -5.30
C GLY A 637 -24.99 -15.95 -5.05
N VAL A 638 -25.59 -16.67 -4.10
CA VAL A 638 -25.28 -18.09 -3.83
C VAL A 638 -25.46 -18.94 -5.08
N LEU A 639 -26.61 -18.80 -5.77
CA LEU A 639 -26.92 -19.58 -6.96
C LEU A 639 -25.93 -19.32 -8.11
N SER A 640 -25.59 -18.06 -8.35
CA SER A 640 -24.56 -17.67 -9.33
C SER A 640 -23.20 -18.30 -9.00
N ASP A 641 -22.83 -18.34 -7.72
CA ASP A 641 -21.59 -18.96 -7.25
C ASP A 641 -21.58 -20.48 -7.45
N VAL A 642 -22.68 -21.14 -7.10
CA VAL A 642 -22.88 -22.59 -7.27
C VAL A 642 -22.78 -22.98 -8.74
N LEU A 643 -23.49 -22.28 -9.62
CA LEU A 643 -23.46 -22.53 -11.07
C LEU A 643 -22.04 -22.34 -11.63
N ALA A 644 -21.32 -21.31 -11.20
CA ALA A 644 -19.95 -21.05 -11.64
C ALA A 644 -18.97 -22.15 -11.19
N ASN A 645 -19.07 -22.62 -9.95
CA ASN A 645 -18.25 -23.71 -9.44
C ASN A 645 -18.57 -25.03 -10.14
N THR A 646 -19.85 -25.36 -10.34
CA THR A 646 -20.25 -26.56 -11.09
C THR A 646 -19.73 -26.51 -12.51
N LEU A 647 -19.84 -25.37 -13.21
CA LEU A 647 -19.32 -25.19 -14.56
C LEU A 647 -17.79 -25.35 -14.60
N MET A 648 -17.06 -24.79 -13.63
CA MET A 648 -15.62 -24.97 -13.53
C MET A 648 -15.24 -26.44 -13.27
N ALA A 649 -15.98 -27.16 -12.42
CA ALA A 649 -15.72 -28.56 -12.09
C ALA A 649 -15.76 -29.48 -13.33
N VAL A 650 -16.74 -29.25 -14.21
CA VAL A 650 -16.96 -30.08 -15.41
C VAL A 650 -16.25 -29.53 -16.65
N SER A 651 -15.63 -28.36 -16.57
CA SER A 651 -15.04 -27.67 -17.73
C SER A 651 -14.01 -28.50 -18.50
N ALA A 652 -13.26 -29.38 -17.80
CA ALA A 652 -12.28 -30.28 -18.42
C ALA A 652 -12.89 -31.40 -19.27
N TYR A 653 -14.20 -31.63 -19.18
CA TYR A 653 -14.89 -32.75 -19.84
C TYR A 653 -15.88 -32.28 -20.92
N LEU A 654 -16.05 -30.97 -21.08
CA LEU A 654 -16.98 -30.39 -22.03
C LEU A 654 -16.29 -30.07 -23.37
N PRO A 655 -17.04 -30.05 -24.50
CA PRO A 655 -16.51 -29.62 -25.78
C PRO A 655 -16.06 -28.15 -25.70
N HIS A 656 -14.93 -27.82 -26.33
CA HIS A 656 -14.28 -26.49 -26.23
C HIS A 656 -13.78 -26.14 -24.82
N GLN A 657 -13.07 -27.09 -24.18
CA GLN A 657 -12.45 -26.95 -22.86
C GLN A 657 -11.60 -25.67 -22.66
N ASP A 658 -11.03 -25.09 -23.72
CA ASP A 658 -10.24 -23.85 -23.61
C ASP A 658 -11.08 -22.57 -23.48
N ILE A 659 -12.37 -22.60 -23.85
CA ILE A 659 -13.23 -21.40 -23.83
C ILE A 659 -14.11 -21.39 -22.58
N ILE A 660 -14.54 -22.57 -22.12
CA ILE A 660 -15.50 -22.69 -21.02
C ILE A 660 -15.04 -22.00 -19.73
N PRO A 661 -13.78 -22.12 -19.29
CA PRO A 661 -13.35 -21.41 -18.10
C PRO A 661 -13.49 -19.89 -18.24
N PHE A 662 -13.35 -19.29 -19.44
CA PHE A 662 -13.59 -17.85 -19.68
C PHE A 662 -15.07 -17.43 -19.57
N ILE A 663 -16.01 -18.38 -19.65
CA ILE A 663 -17.44 -18.12 -19.42
C ILE A 663 -17.75 -18.05 -17.92
N VAL A 664 -16.97 -18.76 -17.08
CA VAL A 664 -17.18 -18.83 -15.63
C VAL A 664 -17.24 -17.46 -14.94
N PRO A 665 -16.36 -16.47 -15.22
CA PRO A 665 -16.49 -15.12 -14.67
C PRO A 665 -17.85 -14.46 -14.92
N CYS A 666 -18.45 -14.69 -16.09
CA CYS A 666 -19.76 -14.15 -16.43
C CYS A 666 -20.84 -14.82 -15.56
N VAL A 667 -20.82 -16.14 -15.43
CA VAL A 667 -21.76 -16.88 -14.57
C VAL A 667 -21.61 -16.47 -13.10
N ARG A 668 -20.37 -16.19 -12.66
CA ARG A 668 -20.02 -15.81 -11.28
C ARG A 668 -20.23 -14.32 -10.98
N MET A 669 -20.71 -13.49 -11.92
CA MET A 669 -20.71 -12.02 -11.77
C MET A 669 -21.51 -11.52 -10.55
N PHE A 670 -22.49 -12.29 -10.08
CA PHE A 670 -23.31 -11.97 -8.90
C PHE A 670 -22.81 -12.65 -7.61
N GLY A 671 -21.84 -13.57 -7.71
CA GLY A 671 -21.35 -14.40 -6.60
C GLY A 671 -20.78 -13.62 -5.41
N ARG A 672 -20.39 -12.35 -5.59
CA ARG A 672 -19.91 -11.49 -4.49
C ARG A 672 -21.02 -10.78 -3.71
N MET A 673 -22.25 -10.72 -4.22
CA MET A 673 -23.37 -10.00 -3.57
C MET A 673 -23.72 -10.56 -2.19
N GLN A 674 -23.70 -11.88 -2.05
CA GLN A 674 -24.00 -12.59 -0.80
C GLN A 674 -23.11 -12.13 0.36
N HIS A 675 -21.81 -11.91 0.15
CA HIS A 675 -20.90 -11.43 1.20
C HIS A 675 -21.30 -10.05 1.71
N CYS A 676 -21.65 -9.12 0.80
CA CYS A 676 -22.06 -7.77 1.14
C CYS A 676 -23.39 -7.76 1.90
N VAL A 677 -24.38 -8.53 1.44
CA VAL A 677 -25.70 -8.62 2.06
C VAL A 677 -25.62 -9.22 3.46
N ILE A 678 -24.92 -10.35 3.61
CA ILE A 678 -24.78 -11.04 4.91
C ILE A 678 -24.09 -10.11 5.92
N SER A 679 -22.99 -9.46 5.52
CA SER A 679 -22.27 -8.50 6.36
C SER A 679 -23.12 -7.28 6.74
N SER A 680 -23.92 -6.76 5.79
CA SER A 680 -24.85 -5.66 6.05
C SER A 680 -25.93 -6.09 7.05
N GLY A 681 -26.50 -7.27 6.88
CA GLY A 681 -27.49 -7.86 7.80
C GLY A 681 -26.96 -7.95 9.24
N MET A 682 -25.71 -8.41 9.42
CA MET A 682 -25.06 -8.46 10.73
C MET A 682 -24.95 -7.08 11.39
N SER A 683 -24.57 -6.06 10.61
CA SER A 683 -24.42 -4.69 11.12
C SER A 683 -25.75 -4.06 11.56
N LYS A 684 -26.87 -4.47 10.94
CA LYS A 684 -28.23 -3.99 11.28
C LYS A 684 -28.76 -4.60 12.58
N LEU A 685 -28.25 -5.77 13.00
CA LEU A 685 -28.67 -6.45 14.23
C LEU A 685 -28.01 -5.92 15.50
N VAL A 686 -26.99 -5.08 15.37
CA VAL A 686 -26.15 -4.65 16.47
C VAL A 686 -26.06 -3.12 16.48
N SER A 687 -26.12 -2.54 17.67
CA SER A 687 -26.04 -1.10 17.87
C SER A 687 -24.69 -0.54 17.38
N GLN A 688 -24.69 0.72 16.94
CA GLN A 688 -23.54 1.34 16.26
C GLN A 688 -22.26 1.37 17.12
N ASP A 689 -22.38 1.44 18.44
CA ASP A 689 -21.28 1.37 19.40
C ASP A 689 -20.57 0.01 19.42
N ARG A 690 -21.19 -1.05 18.90
CA ARG A 690 -20.70 -2.43 18.96
C ARG A 690 -20.37 -3.05 17.60
N GLN A 691 -20.65 -2.36 16.50
CA GLN A 691 -20.38 -2.85 15.13
C GLN A 691 -18.89 -3.16 14.90
N GLY A 692 -17.98 -2.36 15.47
CA GLY A 692 -16.54 -2.59 15.36
C GLY A 692 -16.12 -3.96 15.89
N SER A 693 -16.66 -4.38 17.04
CA SER A 693 -16.36 -5.69 17.64
C SER A 693 -16.90 -6.87 16.83
N VAL A 694 -18.08 -6.71 16.19
CA VAL A 694 -18.67 -7.73 15.30
C VAL A 694 -17.78 -7.91 14.06
N PHE A 695 -17.36 -6.82 13.42
CA PHE A 695 -16.48 -6.92 12.27
C PHE A 695 -15.09 -7.44 12.65
N ALA A 696 -14.54 -7.05 13.79
CA ALA A 696 -13.28 -7.62 14.27
C ALA A 696 -13.37 -9.14 14.41
N LEU A 697 -14.45 -9.67 14.99
CA LEU A 697 -14.68 -11.12 15.11
C LEU A 697 -14.87 -11.78 13.73
N LEU A 698 -15.57 -11.13 12.80
CA LEU A 698 -15.73 -11.60 11.42
C LEU A 698 -14.37 -11.84 10.75
N TYR A 699 -13.44 -10.88 10.86
CA TYR A 699 -12.09 -10.99 10.30
C TYR A 699 -11.25 -12.09 10.94
N CYS A 700 -11.49 -12.39 12.22
CA CYS A 700 -10.84 -13.52 12.89
C CYS A 700 -11.35 -14.85 12.30
N PHE A 701 -12.65 -14.95 12.04
CA PHE A 701 -13.22 -16.11 11.37
C PHE A 701 -12.73 -16.23 9.92
N GLU A 702 -12.51 -15.14 9.19
CA GLU A 702 -11.92 -15.20 7.86
C GLU A 702 -10.51 -15.80 7.87
N ALA A 703 -9.67 -15.42 8.83
CA ALA A 703 -8.33 -15.99 8.98
C ALA A 703 -8.36 -17.50 9.24
N ILE A 704 -9.20 -17.94 10.18
CA ILE A 704 -9.40 -19.37 10.50
C ILE A 704 -9.95 -20.10 9.28
N ASN A 705 -10.97 -19.54 8.64
CA ASN A 705 -11.62 -20.13 7.50
C ASN A 705 -10.65 -20.30 6.32
N LYS A 706 -9.77 -19.33 6.09
CA LYS A 706 -8.73 -19.41 5.06
C LYS A 706 -7.72 -20.53 5.34
N LEU A 707 -7.35 -20.74 6.59
CA LEU A 707 -6.53 -21.89 6.99
C LEU A 707 -7.27 -23.21 6.74
N THR A 708 -8.54 -23.30 7.14
CA THR A 708 -9.37 -24.50 6.90
C THR A 708 -9.54 -24.78 5.40
N GLN A 709 -9.71 -23.75 4.56
CA GLN A 709 -9.74 -23.91 3.10
C GLN A 709 -8.44 -24.57 2.61
N SER A 710 -7.28 -24.06 3.00
CA SER A 710 -6.00 -24.65 2.61
C SER A 710 -5.88 -26.13 3.04
N LEU A 711 -6.30 -26.44 4.28
CA LEU A 711 -6.26 -27.80 4.85
C LEU A 711 -7.21 -28.78 4.16
N VAL A 712 -8.28 -28.31 3.52
CA VAL A 712 -9.26 -29.17 2.84
C VAL A 712 -8.99 -29.23 1.34
N PHE A 713 -8.96 -28.08 0.66
CA PHE A 713 -8.95 -28.02 -0.79
C PHE A 713 -7.63 -28.53 -1.40
N LEU A 714 -6.47 -28.22 -0.81
CA LEU A 714 -5.18 -28.67 -1.37
C LEU A 714 -4.98 -30.20 -1.25
N PRO A 715 -5.25 -30.85 -0.09
CA PRO A 715 -5.23 -32.31 -0.01
C PRO A 715 -6.29 -32.98 -0.87
N VAL A 716 -7.52 -32.46 -0.90
CA VAL A 716 -8.58 -33.01 -1.76
C VAL A 716 -8.18 -32.94 -3.22
N TYR A 717 -7.63 -31.81 -3.69
CA TYR A 717 -7.12 -31.71 -5.05
C TYR A 717 -6.06 -32.78 -5.32
N ARG A 718 -5.06 -32.92 -4.44
CA ARG A 718 -4.00 -33.94 -4.58
C ARG A 718 -4.56 -35.36 -4.66
N ALA A 719 -5.54 -35.69 -3.83
CA ALA A 719 -6.17 -37.01 -3.82
C ALA A 719 -7.05 -37.29 -5.04
N THR A 720 -7.50 -36.24 -5.74
CA THR A 720 -8.46 -36.35 -6.85
C THR A 720 -7.85 -36.13 -8.23
N LEU A 721 -6.57 -35.73 -8.30
CA LEU A 721 -5.81 -35.48 -9.53
C LEU A 721 -5.96 -36.59 -10.60
N HIS A 722 -5.93 -37.86 -10.18
CA HIS A 722 -5.88 -39.00 -11.10
C HIS A 722 -7.24 -39.37 -11.71
N TRP A 723 -8.36 -39.06 -11.05
CA TRP A 723 -9.70 -39.49 -11.51
C TRP A 723 -10.60 -38.32 -11.87
N PHE A 724 -10.66 -37.26 -11.03
CA PHE A 724 -11.50 -36.09 -11.26
C PHE A 724 -10.85 -34.84 -10.65
N PRO A 725 -9.93 -34.16 -11.35
CA PRO A 725 -9.22 -32.98 -10.81
C PRO A 725 -10.16 -31.80 -10.50
N GLY A 726 -11.35 -31.77 -11.11
CA GLY A 726 -12.40 -30.78 -10.84
C GLY A 726 -13.17 -31.00 -9.53
N PHE A 727 -12.92 -32.09 -8.79
CA PHE A 727 -13.71 -32.47 -7.60
C PHE A 727 -13.80 -31.37 -6.54
N GLY A 728 -12.70 -30.65 -6.31
CA GLY A 728 -12.65 -29.57 -5.32
C GLY A 728 -13.72 -28.51 -5.54
N PHE A 729 -14.11 -28.22 -6.78
CA PHE A 729 -15.16 -27.23 -7.08
C PHE A 729 -16.56 -27.73 -6.71
N LEU A 730 -16.81 -29.04 -6.65
CA LEU A 730 -18.12 -29.62 -6.25
C LEU A 730 -18.41 -29.49 -4.74
N ILE A 731 -17.38 -29.22 -3.93
CA ILE A 731 -17.55 -28.93 -2.49
C ILE A 731 -18.41 -27.67 -2.30
N ASN A 732 -18.29 -26.68 -3.18
CA ASN A 732 -19.05 -25.43 -3.08
C ASN A 732 -20.57 -25.65 -3.20
N PRO A 733 -21.11 -26.27 -4.27
CA PRO A 733 -22.51 -26.66 -4.33
C PRO A 733 -22.98 -27.42 -3.10
N ALA A 734 -22.23 -28.43 -2.66
CA ALA A 734 -22.61 -29.26 -1.51
C ALA A 734 -22.79 -28.43 -0.23
N ILE A 735 -21.84 -27.56 0.10
CA ILE A 735 -21.90 -26.70 1.30
C ILE A 735 -23.02 -25.67 1.19
N ASN A 736 -23.18 -25.04 0.04
CA ASN A 736 -24.21 -24.04 -0.16
C ASN A 736 -25.62 -24.64 -0.05
N PHE A 737 -25.87 -25.82 -0.62
CA PHE A 737 -27.16 -26.50 -0.51
C PHE A 737 -27.46 -27.03 0.89
N ILE A 738 -26.47 -27.60 1.58
CA ILE A 738 -26.66 -28.24 2.90
C ILE A 738 -26.75 -27.18 4.02
N ILE A 739 -25.96 -26.11 3.92
CA ILE A 739 -25.79 -25.16 5.04
C ILE A 739 -26.31 -23.79 4.67
N THR A 740 -25.76 -23.16 3.63
CA THR A 740 -25.97 -21.73 3.37
C THR A 740 -27.43 -21.41 3.02
N VAL A 741 -28.00 -22.11 2.05
CA VAL A 741 -29.38 -21.87 1.57
C VAL A 741 -30.40 -22.10 2.70
N PRO A 742 -30.35 -23.22 3.45
CA PRO A 742 -31.25 -23.44 4.58
C PRO A 742 -31.10 -22.41 5.70
N VAL A 743 -29.86 -22.02 6.06
CA VAL A 743 -29.61 -21.03 7.11
C VAL A 743 -30.14 -19.65 6.69
N LEU A 744 -29.89 -19.22 5.45
CA LEU A 744 -30.44 -17.96 4.94
C LEU A 744 -31.97 -18.00 4.84
N GLY A 745 -32.55 -19.14 4.45
CA GLY A 745 -34.00 -19.36 4.45
C GLY A 745 -34.61 -19.24 5.86
N PHE A 746 -33.96 -19.83 6.86
CA PHE A 746 -34.36 -19.71 8.26
C PHE A 746 -34.27 -18.26 8.77
N VAL A 747 -33.19 -17.55 8.43
CA VAL A 747 -33.02 -16.13 8.74
C VAL A 747 -34.15 -15.31 8.12
N HIS A 748 -34.48 -15.55 6.85
CA HIS A 748 -35.57 -14.87 6.14
C HIS A 748 -36.94 -15.13 6.79
N TYR A 749 -37.23 -16.37 7.16
CA TYR A 749 -38.46 -16.72 7.86
C TYR A 749 -38.58 -16.00 9.23
N ARG A 750 -37.49 -16.00 10.01
CA ARG A 750 -37.44 -15.35 11.34
C ARG A 750 -37.60 -13.82 11.26
N THR A 751 -36.98 -13.16 10.28
CA THR A 751 -37.10 -11.70 10.11
C THR A 751 -38.49 -11.31 9.64
N ARG A 752 -39.09 -12.06 8.72
CA ARG A 752 -40.45 -11.80 8.22
C ARG A 752 -41.51 -11.96 9.32
N ASN A 753 -41.47 -13.04 10.09
CA ASN A 753 -42.42 -13.26 11.20
C ASN A 753 -42.34 -12.19 12.30
N ARG A 754 -41.18 -11.55 12.49
CA ARG A 754 -41.05 -10.42 13.42
C ARG A 754 -41.73 -9.16 12.91
N SER A 755 -41.56 -8.83 11.63
CA SER A 755 -42.25 -7.69 10.98
C SER A 755 -43.76 -7.80 11.15
N THR A 756 -44.32 -8.99 10.89
CA THR A 756 -45.76 -9.25 11.04
C THR A 756 -46.22 -9.17 12.49
N ARG A 757 -45.45 -9.69 13.45
CA ARG A 757 -45.80 -9.59 14.89
C ARG A 757 -45.74 -8.16 15.42
N SER A 758 -44.77 -7.35 14.99
CA SER A 758 -44.71 -5.94 15.38
C SER A 758 -45.89 -5.12 14.86
N GLN A 759 -46.40 -5.45 13.66
CA GLN A 759 -47.59 -4.81 13.10
C GLN A 759 -48.89 -5.21 13.84
N LEU A 760 -48.96 -6.44 14.36
CA LEU A 760 -50.09 -6.95 15.14
C LEU A 760 -50.13 -6.47 16.59
N THR A 761 -49.06 -5.87 17.12
CA THR A 761 -49.02 -5.24 18.45
C THR A 761 -49.23 -3.73 18.43
N ILE A 762 -49.25 -3.12 17.24
CA ILE A 762 -49.48 -1.67 17.04
C ILE A 762 -50.94 -1.37 16.66
N ASN A 763 -51.68 -2.38 16.18
CA ASN A 763 -53.13 -2.37 16.05
C ASN A 763 -53.75 -3.07 17.26
#